data_AF-A0A2N2KQ19-F1
#
_entry.id   AF-A0A2N2KQ19-F1
#
_cell.length_a   1.000
_cell.length_b   1.000
_cell.length_c   1.000
_cell.angle_alpha   90.00
_cell.angle_beta   90.00
_cell.angle_gamma   90.00
#
_symmetry.space_group_name_H-M   'P 1'
#
loop_
_entity.id
_entity.type
_entity.pdbx_description
1 polymer ?
#
loop_
_entity_poly.entity_id
_entity_poly.type
_entity_poly.pdbx_seq_one_letter_code
_entity_poly.pdbx_strand_id
1 'polypeptide(L)'
;MQGLSNQKKLVNKLNHINFTDGYISIIFINYVTGVQIIIKAYPQPCIKNELICLLDTQTNPDDLEEWNPAYLMIEDGYTTILAATEIISKVNNQIKISIPEKCYSITKRKTKRYRCADTTCKVIQGDFNAPGSLIDFTPTGLGIRFNENQSMKGFDENKAALINLSQSGVKLFSGLCKCIRNDMDLPDSRIIFAPLSNQMPLFPKREMRNPRQHITPALSISFKHPFCNGTIERDIYDISTAGFSIRDKIEEETLLPGMIMSNVIIVYAGILKIDCTVQIVYRQEDLENNTVQCGLAIMDMNINSYTKLNHILGTYLDSNARVSNDVNMDELWEFFFDTGFIYGEKYEYLQPYRDTFKETYRKIYQDNPDIARHFVYEKNGKIYGHIALIHAYEPSWIIHHFAARRMGNRLPGPAVLKQIIQYLSAYVRFTSAKMDHVMTYYQPENKIIDRIFGRFVRHLNDSKKSSLDIFSYLHVQNEIEGKKLPASWELRESAISDLVKLREFYERTSGGLLLGSLGLQIPSDSLKKAYINAGFKRDCRTYCLFYEGQQIAFFVVNQSDMGINLSDLLNGIKVIVLEPDKLPWEVLSAAVNNLSGFFTAERIPLLIFPNSYLSTQNMAEEKQYALWILQVRYGSDDYFLYMNNLMKVNAVR
;
A
#
# COMPACT_ATOMS: atom_id res chain seq x y z
N MET A 1 -23.30 -11.55 -35.19
CA MET A 1 -22.93 -11.35 -36.61
C MET A 1 -22.02 -12.49 -37.05
N GLN A 2 -22.34 -13.22 -38.11
CA GLN A 2 -21.43 -14.19 -38.74
C GLN A 2 -20.50 -13.44 -39.69
N GLY A 3 -19.21 -13.38 -39.36
CA GLY A 3 -18.20 -12.81 -40.25
C GLY A 3 -17.60 -13.91 -41.11
N LEU A 4 -17.72 -13.80 -42.43
CA LEU A 4 -16.97 -14.63 -43.36
C LEU A 4 -15.49 -14.18 -43.31
N SER A 5 -14.58 -15.06 -42.92
CA SER A 5 -13.14 -14.77 -42.95
C SER A 5 -12.48 -15.43 -44.16
N ASN A 6 -11.48 -14.75 -44.73
CA ASN A 6 -10.72 -15.21 -45.90
C ASN A 6 -9.59 -16.17 -45.47
N GLN A 7 -9.34 -17.22 -46.26
CA GLN A 7 -8.26 -18.21 -46.14
C GLN A 7 -6.94 -17.65 -45.61
N LYS A 8 -6.45 -16.51 -46.12
CA LYS A 8 -5.17 -15.93 -45.67
C LYS A 8 -5.15 -15.62 -44.17
N LYS A 9 -6.26 -15.13 -43.60
CA LYS A 9 -6.38 -14.89 -42.16
C LYS A 9 -6.39 -16.19 -41.36
N LEU A 10 -7.05 -17.23 -41.89
CA LEU A 10 -7.10 -18.56 -41.26
C LEU A 10 -5.70 -19.19 -41.22
N VAL A 11 -4.97 -19.17 -42.34
CA VAL A 11 -3.58 -19.64 -42.43
C VAL A 11 -2.68 -18.90 -41.45
N ASN A 12 -2.76 -17.58 -41.37
CA ASN A 12 -1.99 -16.80 -40.41
C ASN A 12 -2.34 -17.15 -38.95
N LYS A 13 -3.63 -17.40 -38.63
CA LYS A 13 -4.05 -17.81 -37.29
C LYS A 13 -3.56 -19.22 -36.95
N LEU A 14 -3.59 -20.15 -37.90
CA LEU A 14 -3.04 -21.49 -37.74
C LEU A 14 -1.52 -21.47 -37.52
N ASN A 15 -0.80 -20.66 -38.31
CA ASN A 15 0.64 -20.48 -38.15
C ASN A 15 1.00 -19.80 -36.82
N HIS A 16 0.19 -18.84 -36.36
CA HIS A 16 0.34 -18.29 -35.01
C HIS A 16 0.13 -19.37 -33.93
N ILE A 17 -0.91 -20.20 -34.05
CA ILE A 17 -1.16 -21.30 -33.10
C ILE A 17 0.01 -22.28 -33.08
N ASN A 18 0.54 -22.67 -34.25
CA ASN A 18 1.74 -23.48 -34.36
C ASN A 18 2.95 -22.80 -33.70
N PHE A 19 3.18 -21.52 -33.97
CA PHE A 19 4.30 -20.75 -33.40
C PHE A 19 4.24 -20.62 -31.88
N THR A 20 3.05 -20.67 -31.29
CA THR A 20 2.83 -20.60 -29.83
C THR A 20 2.59 -21.96 -29.18
N ASP A 21 2.93 -23.07 -29.85
CA ASP A 21 2.73 -24.45 -29.38
C ASP A 21 1.28 -24.77 -28.95
N GLY A 22 0.31 -24.12 -29.63
CA GLY A 22 -1.11 -24.30 -29.37
C GLY A 22 -1.69 -25.49 -30.14
N TYR A 23 -2.99 -25.72 -29.93
CA TYR A 23 -3.73 -26.78 -30.61
C TYR A 23 -5.03 -26.25 -31.22
N ILE A 24 -5.57 -27.02 -32.15
CA ILE A 24 -6.90 -26.83 -32.73
C ILE A 24 -7.75 -28.07 -32.46
N SER A 25 -9.05 -27.96 -32.72
CA SER A 25 -9.95 -29.11 -32.72
C SER A 25 -10.31 -29.49 -34.14
N ILE A 26 -10.36 -30.79 -34.43
CA ILE A 26 -10.93 -31.32 -35.67
C ILE A 26 -12.18 -32.10 -35.29
N ILE A 27 -13.30 -31.75 -35.92
CA ILE A 27 -14.57 -32.44 -35.79
C ILE A 27 -14.62 -33.54 -36.84
N PHE A 28 -14.66 -34.78 -36.38
CA PHE A 28 -14.83 -35.95 -37.22
C PHE A 28 -16.29 -36.40 -37.21
N ILE A 29 -16.75 -36.94 -38.33
CA ILE A 29 -18.08 -37.52 -38.50
C ILE A 29 -17.89 -38.98 -38.93
N ASN A 30 -18.52 -39.90 -38.19
CA ASN A 30 -18.55 -41.30 -38.58
C ASN A 30 -19.50 -41.45 -39.78
N TYR A 31 -19.01 -41.98 -40.91
CA TYR A 31 -19.82 -42.03 -42.14
C TYR A 31 -20.93 -43.08 -42.10
N VAL A 32 -20.90 -44.03 -41.16
CA VAL A 32 -21.91 -45.07 -40.98
C VAL A 32 -23.05 -44.59 -40.08
N THR A 33 -22.72 -43.96 -38.95
CA THR A 33 -23.67 -43.62 -37.89
C THR A 33 -24.05 -42.14 -37.85
N GLY A 34 -23.25 -41.27 -38.48
CA GLY A 34 -23.41 -39.81 -38.42
C GLY A 34 -23.00 -39.18 -37.09
N VAL A 35 -22.51 -39.97 -36.14
CA VAL A 35 -22.01 -39.49 -34.83
C VAL A 35 -20.81 -38.58 -35.05
N GLN A 36 -20.68 -37.57 -34.19
CA GLN A 36 -19.58 -36.60 -34.23
C GLN A 36 -18.67 -36.75 -33.03
N ILE A 37 -17.36 -36.66 -33.25
CA ILE A 37 -16.35 -36.58 -32.20
C ILE A 37 -15.43 -35.39 -32.45
N ILE A 38 -14.82 -34.88 -31.38
CA ILE A 38 -13.89 -33.76 -31.44
C ILE A 38 -12.54 -34.25 -30.96
N ILE A 39 -11.52 -34.09 -31.81
CA ILE A 39 -10.15 -34.53 -31.53
C ILE A 39 -9.24 -33.33 -31.50
N LYS A 40 -8.36 -33.27 -30.50
CA LYS A 40 -7.31 -32.24 -30.44
C LYS A 40 -6.22 -32.56 -31.47
N ALA A 41 -5.76 -31.53 -32.17
CA ALA A 41 -4.72 -31.66 -33.17
C ALA A 41 -3.74 -30.47 -33.08
N TYR A 42 -2.46 -30.76 -33.23
CA TYR A 42 -1.38 -29.78 -33.18
C TYR A 42 -0.98 -29.40 -34.62
N PRO A 43 -1.31 -28.17 -35.07
CA PRO A 43 -1.03 -27.77 -36.44
C PRO A 43 0.48 -27.65 -36.66
N GLN A 44 0.95 -28.11 -37.82
CA GLN A 44 2.27 -27.81 -38.36
C GLN A 44 2.21 -26.52 -39.18
N PRO A 45 3.36 -25.96 -39.63
CA PRO A 45 3.37 -24.80 -40.52
C PRO A 45 2.45 -25.00 -41.73
N CYS A 46 1.43 -24.15 -41.83
CA CYS A 46 0.45 -24.13 -42.88
C CYS A 46 0.94 -23.27 -44.04
N ILE A 47 0.98 -23.88 -45.23
CA ILE A 47 1.40 -23.24 -46.47
C ILE A 47 0.24 -23.33 -47.46
N LYS A 48 -0.19 -22.17 -47.99
CA LYS A 48 -1.31 -22.04 -48.94
C LYS A 48 -2.62 -22.61 -48.39
N ASN A 49 -3.12 -23.71 -48.95
CA ASN A 49 -4.44 -24.28 -48.73
C ASN A 49 -4.37 -25.69 -48.11
N GLU A 50 -3.21 -26.10 -47.59
CA GLU A 50 -3.03 -27.40 -46.97
C GLU A 50 -2.47 -27.23 -45.56
N LEU A 51 -3.04 -27.98 -44.62
CA LEU A 51 -2.58 -28.02 -43.24
C LEU A 51 -2.25 -29.46 -42.87
N ILE A 52 -1.07 -29.64 -42.30
CA ILE A 52 -0.67 -30.89 -41.66
C ILE A 52 -0.88 -30.71 -40.15
N CYS A 53 -1.49 -31.70 -39.50
CA CYS A 53 -1.69 -31.71 -38.06
C CYS A 53 -1.22 -33.04 -37.46
N LEU A 54 -0.70 -32.99 -36.24
CA LEU A 54 -0.49 -34.17 -35.40
C LEU A 54 -1.68 -34.34 -34.47
N LEU A 55 -2.40 -35.46 -34.57
CA LEU A 55 -3.48 -35.81 -33.66
C LEU A 55 -2.93 -36.13 -32.27
N ASP A 56 -3.68 -35.77 -31.23
CA ASP A 56 -3.32 -36.00 -29.83
C ASP A 56 -3.00 -37.49 -29.58
N THR A 57 -1.94 -37.76 -28.82
CA THR A 57 -1.36 -39.10 -28.63
C THR A 57 -2.29 -40.08 -27.91
N GLN A 58 -3.34 -39.58 -27.25
CA GLN A 58 -4.39 -40.41 -26.66
C GLN A 58 -5.38 -40.96 -27.71
N THR A 59 -5.28 -40.50 -28.96
CA THR A 59 -6.12 -40.96 -30.07
C THR A 59 -5.41 -42.08 -30.80
N ASN A 60 -5.96 -43.29 -30.78
CA ASN A 60 -5.47 -44.38 -31.62
C ASN A 60 -5.90 -44.13 -33.08
N PRO A 61 -4.98 -44.05 -34.05
CA PRO A 61 -5.33 -43.84 -35.45
C PRO A 61 -6.30 -44.88 -36.02
N ASP A 62 -6.24 -46.12 -35.54
CA ASP A 62 -7.06 -47.23 -36.01
C ASP A 62 -8.55 -47.01 -35.66
N ASP A 63 -8.84 -46.33 -34.56
CA ASP A 63 -10.21 -46.01 -34.13
C ASP A 63 -10.90 -44.98 -35.06
N LEU A 64 -10.13 -44.38 -35.98
CA LEU A 64 -10.58 -43.36 -36.91
C LEU A 64 -10.70 -43.87 -38.36
N GLU A 65 -10.73 -45.17 -38.61
CA GLU A 65 -10.97 -45.70 -39.97
C GLU A 65 -12.35 -45.32 -40.50
N GLU A 66 -13.37 -45.35 -39.66
CA GLU A 66 -14.76 -45.02 -40.04
C GLU A 66 -15.10 -43.53 -39.97
N TRP A 67 -14.11 -42.67 -39.75
CA TRP A 67 -14.30 -41.27 -39.37
C TRP A 67 -13.64 -40.31 -40.35
N ASN A 68 -14.44 -39.38 -40.90
CA ASN A 68 -13.94 -38.34 -41.81
C ASN A 68 -13.87 -36.98 -41.10
N PRO A 69 -12.77 -36.22 -41.26
CA PRO A 69 -12.73 -34.86 -40.78
C PRO A 69 -13.72 -34.02 -41.60
N ALA A 70 -14.62 -33.32 -40.92
CA ALA A 70 -15.62 -32.46 -41.57
C ALA A 70 -15.34 -30.98 -41.32
N TYR A 71 -14.88 -30.64 -40.12
CA TYR A 71 -14.58 -29.26 -39.76
C TYR A 71 -13.30 -29.14 -38.95
N LEU A 72 -12.49 -28.14 -39.30
CA LEU A 72 -11.48 -27.58 -38.44
C LEU A 72 -12.11 -26.50 -37.56
N MET A 73 -11.85 -26.55 -36.26
CA MET A 73 -12.40 -25.64 -35.26
C MET A 73 -11.28 -24.98 -34.44
N ILE A 74 -11.29 -23.65 -34.40
CA ILE A 74 -10.42 -22.84 -33.53
C ILE A 74 -11.30 -22.11 -32.53
N GLU A 75 -11.08 -22.35 -31.23
CA GLU A 75 -11.74 -21.62 -30.15
C GLU A 75 -10.74 -20.74 -29.40
N ASP A 76 -10.99 -19.43 -29.34
CA ASP A 76 -10.18 -18.50 -28.54
C ASP A 76 -10.89 -18.02 -27.27
N GLY A 77 -12.02 -18.65 -26.92
CA GLY A 77 -12.80 -18.33 -25.74
C GLY A 77 -13.79 -17.18 -25.91
N TYR A 78 -13.77 -16.46 -27.04
CA TYR A 78 -14.79 -15.46 -27.42
C TYR A 78 -15.47 -15.84 -28.74
N THR A 79 -14.66 -16.15 -29.75
CA THR A 79 -15.09 -16.64 -31.06
C THR A 79 -14.75 -18.10 -31.27
N THR A 80 -15.58 -18.77 -32.06
CA THR A 80 -15.29 -20.07 -32.65
C THR A 80 -15.19 -19.87 -34.16
N ILE A 81 -14.05 -20.22 -34.73
CA ILE A 81 -13.88 -20.30 -36.18
C ILE A 81 -14.12 -21.76 -36.58
N LEU A 82 -15.02 -21.97 -37.54
CA LEU A 82 -15.29 -23.25 -38.17
C LEU A 82 -14.94 -23.15 -39.66
N ALA A 83 -14.10 -24.06 -40.11
CA ALA A 83 -13.68 -24.18 -41.50
C ALA A 83 -14.00 -25.60 -41.99
N ALA A 84 -14.83 -25.72 -43.02
CA ALA A 84 -15.08 -27.01 -43.66
C ALA A 84 -13.76 -27.53 -44.23
N THR A 85 -13.46 -28.81 -43.99
CA THR A 85 -12.18 -29.39 -44.34
C THR A 85 -12.39 -30.77 -44.91
N GLU A 86 -11.51 -31.17 -45.81
CA GLU A 86 -11.48 -32.53 -46.37
C GLU A 86 -10.15 -33.18 -46.07
N ILE A 87 -10.15 -34.51 -45.95
CA ILE A 87 -8.92 -35.28 -45.77
C ILE A 87 -8.16 -35.37 -47.10
N ILE A 88 -6.87 -35.05 -47.08
CA ILE A 88 -5.97 -35.23 -48.21
C ILE A 88 -5.17 -36.53 -48.05
N SER A 89 -4.63 -36.76 -46.84
CA SER A 89 -3.93 -38.00 -46.50
C SER A 89 -3.86 -38.20 -44.99
N LYS A 90 -3.74 -39.45 -44.55
CA LYS A 90 -3.51 -39.84 -43.15
C LYS A 90 -2.37 -40.84 -43.09
N VAL A 91 -1.37 -40.56 -42.25
CA VAL A 91 -0.21 -41.43 -42.01
C VAL A 91 0.08 -41.41 -40.51
N ASN A 92 -0.08 -42.55 -39.83
CA ASN A 92 0.04 -42.66 -38.37
C ASN A 92 -0.87 -41.63 -37.66
N ASN A 93 -0.35 -40.88 -36.68
CA ASN A 93 -1.06 -39.79 -36.00
C ASN A 93 -1.06 -38.48 -36.80
N GLN A 94 -0.53 -38.45 -38.03
CA GLN A 94 -0.49 -37.24 -38.84
C GLN A 94 -1.65 -37.23 -39.84
N ILE A 95 -2.40 -36.14 -39.85
CA ILE A 95 -3.46 -35.89 -40.82
C ILE A 95 -3.13 -34.66 -41.65
N LYS A 96 -3.29 -34.78 -42.97
CA LYS A 96 -3.21 -33.67 -43.91
C LYS A 96 -4.61 -33.34 -44.38
N ILE A 97 -5.01 -32.08 -44.24
CA ILE A 97 -6.36 -31.61 -44.52
C ILE A 97 -6.35 -30.34 -45.40
N SER A 98 -7.42 -30.14 -46.15
CA SER A 98 -7.61 -28.94 -46.98
C SER A 98 -8.10 -27.74 -46.16
N ILE A 99 -7.64 -26.54 -46.51
CA ILE A 99 -8.10 -25.28 -45.92
C ILE A 99 -9.00 -24.56 -46.92
N PRO A 100 -10.26 -24.27 -46.57
CA PRO A 100 -11.22 -23.68 -47.50
C PRO A 100 -10.91 -22.21 -47.77
N GLU A 101 -11.43 -21.67 -48.88
CA GLU A 101 -11.30 -20.24 -49.21
C GLU A 101 -12.01 -19.34 -48.19
N LYS A 102 -13.11 -19.85 -47.60
CA LYS A 102 -14.01 -19.15 -46.70
C LYS A 102 -14.21 -19.98 -45.44
N CYS A 103 -14.19 -19.33 -44.28
CA CYS A 103 -14.56 -19.92 -43.01
C CYS A 103 -15.56 -19.05 -42.25
N TYR A 104 -16.26 -19.67 -41.32
CA TYR A 104 -17.28 -19.02 -40.49
C TYR A 104 -16.68 -18.65 -39.14
N SER A 105 -16.74 -17.38 -38.77
CA SER A 105 -16.46 -16.94 -37.40
C SER A 105 -17.77 -16.67 -36.67
N ILE A 106 -17.97 -17.38 -35.56
CA ILE A 106 -19.18 -17.30 -34.73
C ILE A 106 -18.79 -16.75 -33.36
N THR A 107 -19.33 -15.58 -33.00
CA THR A 107 -19.25 -15.06 -31.63
C THR A 107 -20.24 -15.81 -30.77
N LYS A 108 -19.75 -16.71 -29.91
CA LYS A 108 -20.61 -17.53 -29.02
C LYS A 108 -20.90 -16.85 -27.68
N ARG A 109 -20.10 -15.85 -27.31
CA ARG A 109 -20.07 -15.29 -25.95
C ARG A 109 -20.05 -13.78 -25.97
N LYS A 110 -20.60 -13.17 -24.93
CA LYS A 110 -20.51 -11.73 -24.67
C LYS A 110 -19.10 -11.31 -24.24
N THR A 111 -18.44 -12.16 -23.47
CA THR A 111 -17.11 -11.94 -22.89
C THR A 111 -16.21 -13.14 -23.17
N LYS A 112 -14.91 -12.90 -23.40
CA LYS A 112 -13.91 -13.96 -23.55
C LYS A 112 -13.80 -14.78 -22.27
N ARG A 113 -13.91 -16.11 -22.39
CA ARG A 113 -13.66 -17.06 -21.29
C ARG A 113 -12.19 -17.48 -21.29
N TYR A 114 -11.57 -17.39 -20.12
CA TYR A 114 -10.17 -17.70 -19.90
C TYR A 114 -10.04 -19.04 -19.20
N ARG A 115 -9.11 -19.89 -19.65
CA ARG A 115 -8.73 -21.09 -18.91
C ARG A 115 -7.93 -20.70 -17.68
N CYS A 116 -8.13 -21.46 -16.61
CA CYS A 116 -7.44 -21.27 -15.35
C CYS A 116 -6.58 -22.49 -15.05
N ALA A 117 -5.45 -22.26 -14.42
CA ALA A 117 -4.57 -23.29 -13.90
C ALA A 117 -4.14 -22.90 -12.47
N ASP A 118 -3.83 -23.92 -11.66
CA ASP A 118 -3.20 -23.73 -10.33
C ASP A 118 -3.99 -22.84 -9.36
N THR A 119 -5.32 -22.73 -9.53
CA THR A 119 -6.20 -21.97 -8.63
C THR A 119 -7.13 -22.92 -7.89
N THR A 120 -6.90 -23.06 -6.59
CA THR A 120 -7.74 -23.88 -5.71
C THR A 120 -9.00 -23.11 -5.32
N CYS A 121 -10.07 -23.86 -5.12
CA CYS A 121 -11.37 -23.34 -4.75
C CYS A 121 -11.91 -24.05 -3.51
N LYS A 122 -12.62 -23.31 -2.67
CA LYS A 122 -13.45 -23.85 -1.58
C LYS A 122 -14.85 -23.26 -1.68
N VAL A 123 -15.85 -24.12 -1.84
CA VAL A 123 -17.27 -23.76 -1.92
C VAL A 123 -17.92 -24.04 -0.57
N ILE A 124 -18.55 -23.02 0.02
CA ILE A 124 -19.13 -23.10 1.37
C ILE A 124 -20.59 -22.65 1.33
N GLN A 125 -21.51 -23.49 1.83
CA GLN A 125 -22.94 -23.18 1.95
C GLN A 125 -23.52 -23.88 3.20
N GLY A 126 -23.65 -23.13 4.31
CA GLY A 126 -24.00 -23.74 5.60
C GLY A 126 -22.95 -24.79 6.00
N ASP A 127 -23.38 -26.01 6.27
CA ASP A 127 -22.49 -27.14 6.59
C ASP A 127 -21.83 -27.77 5.35
N PHE A 128 -22.31 -27.44 4.15
CA PHE A 128 -21.65 -27.88 2.91
C PHE A 128 -20.33 -27.14 2.74
N ASN A 129 -19.25 -27.89 2.64
CA ASN A 129 -17.91 -27.37 2.48
C ASN A 129 -17.10 -28.32 1.58
N ALA A 130 -16.88 -27.90 0.34
CA ALA A 130 -16.29 -28.73 -0.70
C ALA A 130 -15.06 -28.06 -1.33
N PRO A 131 -13.88 -28.72 -1.33
CA PRO A 131 -12.73 -28.29 -2.09
C PRO A 131 -12.90 -28.61 -3.59
N GLY A 132 -12.27 -27.80 -4.43
CA GLY A 132 -12.24 -27.97 -5.87
C GLY A 132 -11.17 -27.09 -6.52
N SER A 133 -11.28 -26.91 -7.83
CA SER A 133 -10.38 -26.09 -8.64
C SER A 133 -11.18 -25.19 -9.59
N LEU A 134 -10.68 -23.97 -9.82
CA LEU A 134 -11.19 -23.08 -10.87
C LEU A 134 -10.62 -23.55 -12.21
N ILE A 135 -11.48 -23.97 -13.13
CA ILE A 135 -11.08 -24.52 -14.44
C ILE A 135 -11.15 -23.47 -15.56
N ASP A 136 -12.12 -22.56 -15.46
CA ASP A 136 -12.28 -21.46 -16.40
C ASP A 136 -12.97 -20.26 -15.73
N PHE A 137 -12.80 -19.08 -16.32
CA PHE A 137 -13.20 -17.82 -15.72
C PHE A 137 -13.71 -16.82 -16.77
N THR A 138 -14.74 -16.11 -16.38
CA THR A 138 -15.18 -14.81 -16.91
C THR A 138 -15.50 -13.93 -15.71
N PRO A 139 -15.43 -12.58 -15.79
CA PRO A 139 -15.82 -11.72 -14.68
C PRO A 139 -17.24 -11.91 -14.14
N THR A 140 -18.12 -12.58 -14.89
CA THR A 140 -19.51 -12.89 -14.51
C THR A 140 -19.78 -14.38 -14.28
N GLY A 141 -18.76 -15.24 -14.37
CA GLY A 141 -18.94 -16.69 -14.28
C GLY A 141 -17.65 -17.45 -13.99
N LEU A 142 -17.66 -18.23 -12.91
CA LEU A 142 -16.57 -19.06 -12.40
C LEU A 142 -16.91 -20.52 -12.68
N GLY A 143 -16.14 -21.20 -13.53
CA GLY A 143 -16.25 -22.64 -13.74
C GLY A 143 -15.45 -23.38 -12.69
N ILE A 144 -16.13 -24.15 -11.83
CA ILE A 144 -15.51 -24.90 -10.73
C ILE A 144 -15.71 -26.39 -10.96
N ARG A 145 -14.63 -27.15 -10.76
CA ARG A 145 -14.64 -28.61 -10.69
C ARG A 145 -14.34 -29.04 -9.25
N PHE A 146 -15.17 -29.90 -8.67
CA PHE A 146 -14.90 -30.47 -7.35
C PHE A 146 -13.87 -31.59 -7.42
N ASN A 147 -13.22 -31.87 -6.29
CA ASN A 147 -12.33 -33.03 -6.20
C ASN A 147 -13.12 -34.34 -6.36
N GLU A 148 -12.46 -35.39 -6.83
CA GLU A 148 -13.07 -36.71 -7.02
C GLU A 148 -13.69 -37.24 -5.72
N ASN A 149 -14.82 -37.93 -5.82
CA ASN A 149 -15.60 -38.50 -4.70
C ASN A 149 -16.22 -37.48 -3.71
N GLN A 150 -16.28 -36.19 -4.05
CA GLN A 150 -16.93 -35.19 -3.21
C GLN A 150 -18.46 -35.44 -3.11
N SER A 151 -18.97 -35.59 -1.89
CA SER A 151 -20.41 -35.66 -1.66
C SER A 151 -21.06 -34.30 -1.87
N MET A 152 -22.11 -34.25 -2.69
CA MET A 152 -22.94 -33.07 -2.90
C MET A 152 -24.13 -32.99 -1.92
N LYS A 153 -24.19 -33.88 -0.92
CA LYS A 153 -25.22 -33.83 0.12
C LYS A 153 -25.13 -32.50 0.87
N GLY A 154 -26.27 -31.80 0.94
CA GLY A 154 -26.38 -30.49 1.61
C GLY A 154 -26.08 -29.29 0.70
N PHE A 155 -25.68 -29.48 -0.55
CA PHE A 155 -25.61 -28.40 -1.54
C PHE A 155 -26.99 -28.14 -2.18
N ASP A 156 -27.39 -26.88 -2.20
CA ASP A 156 -28.62 -26.37 -2.80
C ASP A 156 -28.27 -25.33 -3.87
N GLU A 157 -28.51 -25.68 -5.13
CA GLU A 157 -28.19 -24.85 -6.29
C GLU A 157 -29.00 -23.54 -6.36
N ASN A 158 -30.13 -23.46 -5.65
CA ASN A 158 -30.97 -22.26 -5.60
C ASN A 158 -30.50 -21.25 -4.55
N LYS A 159 -29.54 -21.62 -3.69
CA LYS A 159 -28.99 -20.75 -2.65
C LYS A 159 -27.61 -20.24 -3.02
N ALA A 160 -27.26 -19.09 -2.44
CA ALA A 160 -25.92 -18.55 -2.56
C ALA A 160 -24.91 -19.46 -1.86
N ALA A 161 -23.70 -19.54 -2.42
CA ALA A 161 -22.55 -20.18 -1.80
C ALA A 161 -21.40 -19.17 -1.72
N LEU A 162 -20.64 -19.21 -0.62
CA LEU A 162 -19.39 -18.48 -0.50
C LEU A 162 -18.30 -19.24 -1.28
N ILE A 163 -17.71 -18.56 -2.26
CA ILE A 163 -16.61 -19.09 -3.05
C ILE A 163 -15.32 -18.43 -2.57
N ASN A 164 -14.35 -19.23 -2.16
CA ASN A 164 -12.99 -18.78 -1.85
C ASN A 164 -12.02 -19.32 -2.90
N LEU A 165 -11.28 -18.43 -3.55
CA LEU A 165 -10.24 -18.80 -4.51
C LEU A 165 -8.87 -18.43 -3.93
N SER A 166 -7.91 -19.33 -4.11
CA SER A 166 -6.53 -19.13 -3.66
C SER A 166 -5.52 -19.77 -4.59
N GLN A 167 -4.29 -19.26 -4.57
CA GLN A 167 -3.15 -19.85 -5.25
C GLN A 167 -1.99 -19.90 -4.27
N SER A 168 -1.37 -21.08 -4.10
CA SER A 168 -0.27 -21.29 -3.15
C SER A 168 -0.57 -20.79 -1.72
N GLY A 169 -1.82 -20.94 -1.27
CA GLY A 169 -2.30 -20.48 0.04
C GLY A 169 -2.62 -18.98 0.12
N VAL A 170 -2.30 -18.18 -0.90
CA VAL A 170 -2.65 -16.76 -0.97
C VAL A 170 -4.08 -16.60 -1.47
N LYS A 171 -4.90 -15.88 -0.72
CA LYS A 171 -6.29 -15.58 -1.07
C LYS A 171 -6.36 -14.63 -2.28
N LEU A 172 -7.05 -15.05 -3.33
CA LEU A 172 -7.23 -14.28 -4.56
C LEU A 172 -8.63 -13.69 -4.71
N PHE A 173 -9.66 -14.35 -4.18
CA PHE A 173 -11.04 -13.88 -4.21
C PHE A 173 -11.86 -14.55 -3.10
N SER A 174 -12.88 -13.84 -2.60
CA SER A 174 -13.86 -14.40 -1.66
C SER A 174 -15.15 -13.62 -1.75
N GLY A 175 -16.23 -14.28 -2.14
CA GLY A 175 -17.52 -13.63 -2.32
C GLY A 175 -18.67 -14.60 -2.48
N LEU A 176 -19.88 -14.10 -2.21
CA LEU A 176 -21.11 -14.86 -2.42
C LEU A 176 -21.42 -14.95 -3.92
N CYS A 177 -21.68 -16.16 -4.37
CA CYS A 177 -22.02 -16.49 -5.74
C CYS A 177 -23.28 -17.36 -5.79
N LYS A 178 -24.05 -17.28 -6.87
CA LYS A 178 -25.16 -18.19 -7.16
C LYS A 178 -24.74 -19.23 -8.18
N CYS A 179 -25.24 -20.46 -8.06
CA CYS A 179 -25.15 -21.42 -9.14
C CYS A 179 -26.00 -20.92 -10.32
N ILE A 180 -25.44 -20.92 -11.53
CA ILE A 180 -26.17 -20.58 -12.77
C ILE A 180 -26.21 -21.76 -13.75
N ARG A 181 -25.39 -22.78 -13.54
CA ARG A 181 -25.39 -24.00 -14.33
C ARG A 181 -24.72 -25.14 -13.57
N ASN A 182 -25.34 -26.31 -13.60
CA ASN A 182 -24.85 -27.53 -12.97
C ASN A 182 -24.66 -28.59 -14.07
N ASP A 183 -23.41 -28.89 -14.40
CA ASP A 183 -23.01 -29.86 -15.44
C ASP A 183 -22.31 -31.07 -14.80
N MET A 184 -22.66 -31.44 -13.56
CA MET A 184 -21.97 -32.51 -12.83
C MET A 184 -22.10 -33.88 -13.51
N ASP A 185 -23.22 -34.12 -14.22
CA ASP A 185 -23.51 -35.37 -14.93
C ASP A 185 -22.81 -35.48 -16.31
N LEU A 186 -22.10 -34.43 -16.73
CA LEU A 186 -21.35 -34.42 -17.99
C LEU A 186 -19.90 -34.89 -17.80
N PRO A 187 -19.22 -35.41 -18.84
CA PRO A 187 -17.85 -35.93 -18.74
C PRO A 187 -16.82 -34.96 -18.15
N ASP A 188 -17.01 -33.65 -18.29
CA ASP A 188 -16.11 -32.61 -17.77
C ASP A 188 -16.39 -32.21 -16.31
N SER A 189 -17.49 -32.71 -15.73
CA SER A 189 -18.08 -32.48 -14.40
C SER A 189 -17.73 -31.12 -13.78
N ARG A 190 -18.61 -30.13 -13.97
CA ARG A 190 -18.39 -28.76 -13.48
C ARG A 190 -19.67 -28.07 -13.04
N ILE A 191 -19.52 -27.05 -12.19
CA ILE A 191 -20.59 -26.11 -11.84
C ILE A 191 -20.13 -24.70 -12.18
N ILE A 192 -21.03 -23.88 -12.74
CA ILE A 192 -20.78 -22.47 -13.00
C ILE A 192 -21.44 -21.62 -11.92
N PHE A 193 -20.63 -20.80 -11.26
CA PHE A 193 -21.08 -19.84 -10.26
C PHE A 193 -20.98 -18.41 -10.79
N ALA A 194 -22.00 -17.59 -10.60
CA ALA A 194 -21.98 -16.16 -10.90
C ALA A 194 -21.88 -15.34 -9.60
N PRO A 195 -20.97 -14.37 -9.50
CA PRO A 195 -20.92 -13.43 -8.37
C PRO A 195 -22.25 -12.71 -8.18
N LEU A 196 -22.67 -12.50 -6.92
CA LEU A 196 -23.91 -11.78 -6.62
C LEU A 196 -23.77 -10.27 -6.68
N SER A 197 -22.57 -9.74 -6.41
CA SER A 197 -22.33 -8.30 -6.33
C SER A 197 -21.32 -7.84 -7.36
N ASN A 198 -21.63 -6.72 -8.01
CA ASN A 198 -20.70 -5.98 -8.86
C ASN A 198 -19.94 -4.89 -8.09
N GLN A 199 -20.13 -4.81 -6.77
CA GLN A 199 -19.46 -3.86 -5.87
C GLN A 199 -19.00 -4.55 -4.58
N MET A 200 -17.73 -4.40 -4.26
CA MET A 200 -17.10 -4.94 -3.06
C MET A 200 -16.19 -3.86 -2.47
N PRO A 201 -16.75 -2.87 -1.74
CA PRO A 201 -15.97 -1.79 -1.19
C PRO A 201 -14.99 -2.32 -0.13
N LEU A 202 -13.71 -2.03 -0.32
CA LEU A 202 -12.65 -2.40 0.63
C LEU A 202 -12.64 -1.51 1.88
N PHE A 203 -12.92 -0.21 1.69
CA PHE A 203 -12.84 0.80 2.75
C PHE A 203 -14.18 1.52 2.93
N PRO A 204 -14.48 2.01 4.14
CA PRO A 204 -15.61 2.91 4.36
C PRO A 204 -15.56 4.14 3.45
N LYS A 205 -16.73 4.62 3.05
CA LYS A 205 -16.84 5.88 2.31
C LYS A 205 -16.38 7.02 3.23
N ARG A 206 -15.39 7.78 2.78
CA ARG A 206 -14.98 9.05 3.42
C ARG A 206 -15.69 10.23 2.80
N GLU A 207 -15.95 11.23 3.66
CA GLU A 207 -16.39 12.58 3.28
C GLU A 207 -15.29 13.30 2.49
N MET A 208 -14.05 13.25 2.99
CA MET A 208 -12.89 13.80 2.31
C MET A 208 -12.09 12.73 1.57
N ARG A 209 -11.79 12.99 0.29
CA ARG A 209 -10.99 12.11 -0.55
C ARG A 209 -9.96 12.92 -1.32
N ASN A 210 -8.81 12.30 -1.57
CA ASN A 210 -7.86 12.86 -2.53
C ASN A 210 -8.52 12.89 -3.92
N PRO A 211 -8.36 14.00 -4.66
CA PRO A 211 -9.04 14.17 -5.94
C PRO A 211 -8.51 13.16 -6.96
N ARG A 212 -9.41 12.52 -7.70
CA ARG A 212 -9.03 11.70 -8.85
C ARG A 212 -8.59 12.58 -10.01
N GLN A 213 -7.51 12.18 -10.67
CA GLN A 213 -6.89 12.90 -11.78
C GLN A 213 -6.98 12.08 -13.06
N HIS A 214 -7.15 12.78 -14.17
CA HIS A 214 -6.84 12.30 -15.51
C HIS A 214 -5.49 12.87 -15.90
N ILE A 215 -4.46 12.03 -15.97
CA ILE A 215 -3.08 12.47 -16.26
C ILE A 215 -2.78 12.27 -17.73
N THR A 216 -2.07 13.24 -18.34
CA THR A 216 -1.55 13.13 -19.71
C THR A 216 -0.03 13.31 -19.70
N PRO A 217 0.76 12.37 -20.26
CA PRO A 217 0.34 11.08 -20.81
C PRO A 217 -0.26 10.17 -19.72
N ALA A 218 -1.15 9.27 -20.13
CA ALA A 218 -1.81 8.35 -19.21
C ALA A 218 -0.79 7.42 -18.53
N LEU A 219 -1.07 7.07 -17.28
CA LEU A 219 -0.42 5.94 -16.62
C LEU A 219 -1.03 4.66 -17.16
N SER A 220 -0.27 3.57 -17.12
CA SER A 220 -0.80 2.23 -17.38
C SER A 220 -0.58 1.33 -16.18
N ILE A 221 -1.29 0.20 -16.14
CA ILE A 221 -1.00 -0.91 -15.25
C ILE A 221 -0.45 -2.07 -16.06
N SER A 222 0.46 -2.82 -15.46
CA SER A 222 0.94 -4.11 -15.96
C SER A 222 0.90 -5.11 -14.82
N PHE A 223 0.31 -6.28 -15.06
CA PHE A 223 0.21 -7.34 -14.06
C PHE A 223 0.09 -8.71 -14.72
N LYS A 224 0.46 -9.75 -13.97
CA LYS A 224 0.16 -11.13 -14.33
C LYS A 224 -1.19 -11.51 -13.76
N HIS A 225 -2.15 -11.86 -14.60
CA HIS A 225 -3.50 -12.17 -14.15
C HIS A 225 -3.48 -13.42 -13.25
N PRO A 226 -4.06 -13.37 -12.03
CA PRO A 226 -3.90 -14.45 -11.04
C PRO A 226 -4.52 -15.77 -11.48
N PHE A 227 -5.62 -15.76 -12.25
CA PHE A 227 -6.30 -16.99 -12.69
C PHE A 227 -5.79 -17.59 -14.00
N CYS A 228 -5.48 -16.78 -15.01
CA CYS A 228 -5.08 -17.27 -16.35
C CYS A 228 -3.59 -17.10 -16.66
N ASN A 229 -2.82 -16.53 -15.74
CA ASN A 229 -1.35 -16.39 -15.79
C ASN A 229 -0.81 -15.53 -16.96
N GLY A 230 -1.67 -14.96 -17.79
CA GLY A 230 -1.29 -14.04 -18.87
C GLY A 230 -0.90 -12.67 -18.34
N THR A 231 0.08 -12.03 -18.99
CA THR A 231 0.42 -10.63 -18.73
C THR A 231 -0.63 -9.72 -19.36
N ILE A 232 -1.15 -8.78 -18.59
CA ILE A 232 -2.17 -7.82 -19.03
C ILE A 232 -1.64 -6.42 -18.81
N GLU A 233 -1.79 -5.58 -19.83
CA GLU A 233 -1.52 -4.15 -19.76
C GLU A 233 -2.78 -3.36 -20.10
N ARG A 234 -3.05 -2.30 -19.34
CA ARG A 234 -4.21 -1.42 -19.52
C ARG A 234 -3.88 0.02 -19.17
N ASP A 235 -4.44 0.95 -19.92
CA ASP A 235 -4.37 2.37 -19.58
C ASP A 235 -5.27 2.67 -18.37
N ILE A 236 -4.74 3.50 -17.48
CA ILE A 236 -5.47 4.02 -16.32
C ILE A 236 -6.33 5.18 -16.79
N TYR A 237 -7.65 5.05 -16.60
CA TYR A 237 -8.62 6.08 -16.95
C TYR A 237 -8.56 7.26 -15.97
N ASP A 238 -8.62 6.98 -14.66
CA ASP A 238 -8.45 7.97 -13.59
C ASP A 238 -7.65 7.40 -12.42
N ILE A 239 -6.98 8.25 -11.65
CA ILE A 239 -6.14 7.80 -10.52
C ILE A 239 -6.14 8.78 -9.35
N SER A 240 -6.02 8.22 -8.15
CA SER A 240 -5.72 8.92 -6.90
C SER A 240 -4.70 8.10 -6.11
N THR A 241 -4.19 8.63 -5.00
CA THR A 241 -3.27 7.89 -4.12
C THR A 241 -3.91 6.67 -3.41
N ALA A 242 -5.24 6.54 -3.44
CA ALA A 242 -5.97 5.43 -2.82
C ALA A 242 -6.45 4.36 -3.82
N GLY A 243 -6.33 4.62 -5.12
CA GLY A 243 -6.88 3.75 -6.15
C GLY A 243 -7.11 4.46 -7.48
N PHE A 244 -7.44 3.66 -8.49
CA PHE A 244 -7.58 4.07 -9.88
C PHE A 244 -8.72 3.32 -10.55
N SER A 245 -9.02 3.64 -11.81
CA SER A 245 -9.92 2.85 -12.64
C SER A 245 -9.36 2.61 -14.04
N ILE A 246 -9.80 1.52 -14.65
CA ILE A 246 -9.51 1.19 -16.05
C ILE A 246 -10.81 1.06 -16.84
N ARG A 247 -10.72 1.17 -18.16
CA ARG A 247 -11.84 0.93 -19.08
C ARG A 247 -11.44 -0.06 -20.15
N ASP A 248 -12.21 -1.13 -20.25
CA ASP A 248 -12.05 -2.18 -21.26
C ASP A 248 -13.28 -2.22 -22.17
N LYS A 249 -13.14 -2.86 -23.34
CA LYS A 249 -14.31 -3.38 -24.06
C LYS A 249 -14.89 -4.57 -23.30
N ILE A 250 -16.21 -4.76 -23.37
CA ILE A 250 -16.89 -5.87 -22.70
C ILE A 250 -16.33 -7.23 -23.14
N GLU A 251 -15.94 -7.40 -24.40
CA GLU A 251 -15.37 -8.65 -24.89
C GLU A 251 -13.98 -9.00 -24.33
N GLU A 252 -13.22 -8.00 -23.89
CA GLU A 252 -11.82 -8.09 -23.46
C GLU A 252 -11.64 -8.00 -21.93
N GLU A 253 -12.72 -7.87 -21.19
CA GLU A 253 -12.68 -7.71 -19.74
C GLU A 253 -12.04 -8.90 -19.04
N THR A 254 -11.33 -8.61 -17.95
CA THR A 254 -10.62 -9.62 -17.16
C THR A 254 -10.82 -9.48 -15.66
N LEU A 255 -11.41 -8.38 -15.20
CA LEU A 255 -11.46 -8.03 -13.78
C LEU A 255 -12.81 -8.34 -13.14
N LEU A 256 -12.76 -9.08 -12.03
CA LEU A 256 -13.89 -9.46 -11.19
C LEU A 256 -13.87 -8.65 -9.88
N PRO A 257 -14.98 -8.01 -9.46
CA PRO A 257 -15.09 -7.41 -8.13
C PRO A 257 -14.73 -8.38 -7.00
N GLY A 258 -13.91 -7.93 -6.06
CA GLY A 258 -13.37 -8.73 -4.96
C GLY A 258 -12.05 -9.44 -5.26
N MET A 259 -11.63 -9.52 -6.53
CA MET A 259 -10.33 -10.09 -6.90
C MET A 259 -9.19 -9.26 -6.30
N ILE A 260 -8.17 -9.94 -5.78
CA ILE A 260 -6.96 -9.36 -5.20
C ILE A 260 -5.78 -9.67 -6.12
N MET A 261 -4.95 -8.65 -6.37
CA MET A 261 -3.74 -8.77 -7.18
C MET A 261 -2.56 -8.18 -6.39
N SER A 262 -1.64 -9.04 -5.97
CA SER A 262 -0.52 -8.65 -5.10
C SER A 262 0.64 -7.97 -5.82
N ASN A 263 0.77 -8.19 -7.13
CA ASN A 263 1.91 -7.74 -7.93
C ASN A 263 1.42 -6.94 -9.15
N VAL A 264 0.88 -5.75 -8.89
CA VAL A 264 0.52 -4.80 -9.94
C VAL A 264 1.58 -3.72 -10.03
N ILE A 265 2.00 -3.42 -11.26
CA ILE A 265 2.96 -2.35 -11.54
C ILE A 265 2.20 -1.22 -12.23
N ILE A 266 2.14 -0.05 -11.61
CA ILE A 266 1.73 1.18 -12.28
C ILE A 266 2.96 1.71 -13.03
N VAL A 267 2.79 1.97 -14.33
CA VAL A 267 3.84 2.46 -15.22
C VAL A 267 3.53 3.90 -15.63
N TYR A 268 4.51 4.78 -15.49
CA TYR A 268 4.43 6.17 -15.94
C TYR A 268 5.50 6.46 -16.99
N ALA A 269 5.08 6.99 -18.14
CA ALA A 269 5.92 7.32 -19.29
C ALA A 269 6.84 6.17 -19.75
N GLY A 270 6.42 4.91 -19.57
CA GLY A 270 7.17 3.71 -19.97
C GLY A 270 8.43 3.40 -19.15
N ILE A 271 8.84 4.29 -18.24
CA ILE A 271 10.13 4.20 -17.54
C ILE A 271 9.92 3.97 -16.05
N LEU A 272 9.06 4.77 -15.42
CA LEU A 272 8.88 4.73 -13.98
C LEU A 272 7.90 3.62 -13.60
N LYS A 273 8.34 2.71 -12.75
CA LYS A 273 7.56 1.58 -12.23
C LYS A 273 7.25 1.79 -10.75
N ILE A 274 5.99 1.53 -10.39
CA ILE A 274 5.44 1.73 -9.04
C ILE A 274 4.65 0.47 -8.67
N ASP A 275 5.23 -0.35 -7.79
CA ASP A 275 4.61 -1.60 -7.34
C ASP A 275 3.51 -1.35 -6.30
N CYS A 276 2.40 -2.08 -6.42
CA CYS A 276 1.31 -2.08 -5.45
C CYS A 276 0.50 -3.38 -5.42
N THR A 277 -0.20 -3.58 -4.31
CA THR A 277 -1.28 -4.56 -4.18
C THR A 277 -2.62 -3.86 -4.35
N VAL A 278 -3.54 -4.46 -5.11
CA VAL A 278 -4.87 -3.88 -5.35
C VAL A 278 -5.98 -4.89 -5.16
N GLN A 279 -7.18 -4.38 -4.86
CA GLN A 279 -8.43 -5.13 -4.96
C GLN A 279 -9.37 -4.44 -5.93
N ILE A 280 -10.05 -5.23 -6.77
CA ILE A 280 -11.10 -4.71 -7.64
C ILE A 280 -12.34 -4.45 -6.77
N VAL A 281 -12.81 -3.21 -6.72
CA VAL A 281 -13.91 -2.79 -5.81
C VAL A 281 -15.24 -2.57 -6.52
N TYR A 282 -15.24 -2.33 -7.82
CA TYR A 282 -16.48 -2.28 -8.60
C TYR A 282 -16.25 -2.64 -10.06
N ARG A 283 -17.33 -3.07 -10.70
CA ARG A 283 -17.47 -3.24 -12.16
C ARG A 283 -18.74 -2.52 -12.60
N GLN A 284 -18.63 -1.61 -13.55
CA GLN A 284 -19.75 -0.89 -14.14
C GLN A 284 -19.73 -1.08 -15.65
N GLU A 285 -20.84 -1.59 -16.18
CA GLU A 285 -21.00 -1.86 -17.59
C GLU A 285 -21.76 -0.73 -18.27
N ASP A 286 -21.28 -0.34 -19.46
CA ASP A 286 -21.90 0.62 -20.35
C ASP A 286 -22.17 -0.09 -21.68
N LEU A 287 -23.43 -0.53 -21.85
CA LEU A 287 -23.88 -1.26 -23.02
C LEU A 287 -23.93 -0.39 -24.28
N GLU A 288 -24.15 0.91 -24.15
CA GLU A 288 -24.25 1.85 -25.28
C GLU A 288 -22.88 2.01 -25.93
N ASN A 289 -21.84 2.14 -25.11
CA ASN A 289 -20.47 2.30 -25.58
C ASN A 289 -19.70 0.98 -25.72
N ASN A 290 -20.34 -0.17 -25.40
CA ASN A 290 -19.70 -1.49 -25.34
C ASN A 290 -18.42 -1.50 -24.46
N THR A 291 -18.47 -0.80 -23.32
CA THR A 291 -17.35 -0.70 -22.39
C THR A 291 -17.70 -1.19 -21.00
N VAL A 292 -16.67 -1.54 -20.24
CA VAL A 292 -16.76 -1.82 -18.82
C VAL A 292 -15.68 -1.02 -18.10
N GLN A 293 -16.08 -0.33 -17.03
CA GLN A 293 -15.18 0.37 -16.14
C GLN A 293 -15.02 -0.42 -14.84
N CYS A 294 -13.77 -0.69 -14.48
CA CYS A 294 -13.41 -1.38 -13.25
C CYS A 294 -12.66 -0.41 -12.32
N GLY A 295 -13.10 -0.33 -11.07
CA GLY A 295 -12.39 0.41 -10.03
C GLY A 295 -11.48 -0.49 -9.23
N LEU A 296 -10.26 -0.05 -9.00
CA LEU A 296 -9.25 -0.75 -8.23
C LEU A 296 -8.86 0.12 -7.03
N ALA A 297 -8.98 -0.43 -5.81
CA ALA A 297 -8.46 0.18 -4.60
C ALA A 297 -7.06 -0.34 -4.34
N ILE A 298 -6.12 0.56 -4.05
CA ILE A 298 -4.78 0.16 -3.59
C ILE A 298 -4.92 -0.32 -2.14
N MET A 299 -4.53 -1.57 -1.91
CA MET A 299 -4.53 -2.19 -0.58
C MET A 299 -3.27 -1.84 0.20
N ASP A 300 -2.12 -1.94 -0.47
CA ASP A 300 -0.82 -1.73 0.14
C ASP A 300 0.20 -1.28 -0.90
N MET A 301 1.16 -0.49 -0.46
CA MET A 301 2.22 0.08 -1.28
C MET A 301 3.38 0.49 -0.39
N ASN A 302 4.59 -0.01 -0.67
CA ASN A 302 5.78 0.41 0.08
C ASN A 302 5.99 1.94 -0.03
N ILE A 303 6.73 2.50 0.92
CA ILE A 303 6.87 3.94 1.04
C ILE A 303 7.51 4.60 -0.19
N ASN A 304 8.44 3.93 -0.88
CA ASN A 304 9.08 4.44 -2.10
C ASN A 304 8.11 4.51 -3.27
N SER A 305 7.38 3.43 -3.52
CA SER A 305 6.31 3.39 -4.53
C SER A 305 5.26 4.45 -4.25
N TYR A 306 4.85 4.60 -2.98
CA TYR A 306 3.85 5.60 -2.59
C TYR A 306 4.34 7.03 -2.79
N THR A 307 5.59 7.29 -2.46
CA THR A 307 6.23 8.59 -2.65
C THR A 307 6.29 8.96 -4.12
N LYS A 308 6.68 8.03 -5.00
CA LYS A 308 6.67 8.24 -6.46
C LYS A 308 5.28 8.58 -6.98
N LEU A 309 4.26 7.80 -6.61
CA LEU A 309 2.88 8.06 -7.03
C LEU A 309 2.38 9.42 -6.52
N ASN A 310 2.65 9.72 -5.25
CA ASN A 310 2.24 10.98 -4.63
C ASN A 310 2.95 12.17 -5.29
N HIS A 311 4.23 12.05 -5.61
CA HIS A 311 4.98 13.09 -6.32
C HIS A 311 4.40 13.40 -7.69
N ILE A 312 4.05 12.39 -8.50
CA ILE A 312 3.42 12.57 -9.82
C ILE A 312 2.08 13.29 -9.68
N LEU A 313 1.21 12.78 -8.80
CA LEU A 313 -0.14 13.33 -8.59
C LEU A 313 -0.08 14.75 -7.99
N GLY A 314 0.84 14.98 -7.05
CA GLY A 314 1.05 16.27 -6.41
C GLY A 314 1.55 17.32 -7.39
N THR A 315 2.53 16.97 -8.23
CA THR A 315 3.09 17.88 -9.25
C THR A 315 2.05 18.22 -10.33
N TYR A 316 1.17 17.28 -10.66
CA TYR A 316 0.05 17.54 -11.58
C TYR A 316 -0.96 18.55 -11.00
N LEU A 317 -1.18 18.51 -9.67
CA LEU A 317 -2.09 19.43 -8.97
C LEU A 317 -1.46 20.81 -8.71
N ASP A 318 -0.18 20.86 -8.39
CA ASP A 318 0.59 22.09 -8.18
C ASP A 318 2.02 21.89 -8.68
N SER A 319 2.39 22.63 -9.73
CA SER A 319 3.69 22.50 -10.38
C SER A 319 4.88 22.92 -9.52
N ASN A 320 4.67 23.52 -8.35
CA ASN A 320 5.72 23.83 -7.37
C ASN A 320 5.82 22.80 -6.24
N ALA A 321 4.91 21.82 -6.18
CA ALA A 321 4.94 20.78 -5.17
C ALA A 321 6.00 19.73 -5.50
N ARG A 322 6.85 19.40 -4.53
CA ARG A 322 7.84 18.33 -4.62
C ARG A 322 7.75 17.44 -3.39
N VAL A 323 7.88 16.13 -3.59
CA VAL A 323 7.81 15.14 -2.52
C VAL A 323 9.00 14.21 -2.65
N SER A 324 9.92 14.32 -1.70
CA SER A 324 11.14 13.50 -1.61
C SER A 324 11.88 13.36 -2.95
N ASN A 325 12.06 14.50 -3.62
CA ASN A 325 12.92 14.64 -4.79
C ASN A 325 14.36 14.95 -4.34
N ASP A 326 15.28 14.92 -5.30
CA ASP A 326 16.62 15.46 -5.08
C ASP A 326 16.53 16.97 -4.82
N VAL A 327 17.11 17.42 -3.70
CA VAL A 327 17.05 18.79 -3.21
C VAL A 327 18.45 19.38 -3.22
N ASN A 328 18.57 20.61 -3.73
CA ASN A 328 19.81 21.37 -3.58
C ASN A 328 20.03 21.70 -2.11
N MET A 329 21.08 21.12 -1.52
CA MET A 329 21.38 21.27 -0.10
C MET A 329 21.72 22.70 0.30
N ASP A 330 22.44 23.45 -0.54
CA ASP A 330 22.80 24.84 -0.22
C ASP A 330 21.55 25.73 -0.18
N GLU A 331 20.62 25.52 -1.11
CA GLU A 331 19.33 26.20 -1.10
C GLU A 331 18.47 25.82 0.12
N LEU A 332 18.49 24.54 0.52
CA LEU A 332 17.79 24.10 1.73
C LEU A 332 18.36 24.77 3.00
N TRP A 333 19.68 24.89 3.08
CA TRP A 333 20.34 25.61 4.18
C TRP A 333 20.01 27.10 4.16
N GLU A 334 20.12 27.79 3.01
CA GLU A 334 19.68 29.18 2.85
C GLU A 334 18.25 29.35 3.38
N PHE A 335 17.34 28.48 2.94
CA PHE A 335 15.95 28.52 3.35
C PHE A 335 15.75 28.39 4.87
N PHE A 336 16.49 27.49 5.55
CA PHE A 336 16.36 27.33 7.00
C PHE A 336 16.87 28.55 7.78
N PHE A 337 17.90 29.24 7.29
CA PHE A 337 18.37 30.49 7.89
C PHE A 337 17.40 31.65 7.60
N ASP A 338 16.99 31.82 6.34
CA ASP A 338 16.10 32.90 5.90
C ASP A 338 14.73 32.89 6.58
N THR A 339 14.21 31.69 6.87
CA THR A 339 12.92 31.54 7.56
C THR A 339 13.02 31.73 9.08
N GLY A 340 14.23 31.91 9.62
CA GLY A 340 14.47 31.93 11.06
C GLY A 340 14.28 30.57 11.73
N PHE A 341 14.21 29.48 10.95
CA PHE A 341 14.13 28.13 11.51
C PHE A 341 15.42 27.74 12.23
N ILE A 342 16.56 28.24 11.73
CA ILE A 342 17.84 28.27 12.43
C ILE A 342 18.13 29.73 12.80
N TYR A 343 17.83 30.07 14.05
CA TYR A 343 18.15 31.37 14.67
C TYR A 343 19.52 31.31 15.38
N GLY A 344 20.05 32.46 15.82
CA GLY A 344 21.43 32.59 16.31
C GLY A 344 21.83 31.59 17.39
N GLU A 345 21.04 31.51 18.46
CA GLU A 345 21.27 30.61 19.61
C GLU A 345 21.16 29.13 19.21
N LYS A 346 20.30 28.82 18.24
CA LYS A 346 20.23 27.46 17.68
C LYS A 346 21.46 27.16 16.83
N TYR A 347 21.94 28.12 16.05
CA TYR A 347 23.16 27.94 15.25
C TYR A 347 24.39 27.77 16.13
N GLU A 348 24.49 28.47 17.26
CA GLU A 348 25.58 28.31 18.24
C GLU A 348 25.71 26.85 18.70
N TYR A 349 24.59 26.18 18.98
CA TYR A 349 24.58 24.75 19.32
C TYR A 349 24.96 23.84 18.13
N LEU A 350 24.59 24.21 16.91
CA LEU A 350 24.85 23.41 15.70
C LEU A 350 26.28 23.58 15.15
N GLN A 351 26.89 24.75 15.34
CA GLN A 351 28.14 25.15 14.71
C GLN A 351 29.30 24.17 14.98
N PRO A 352 29.50 23.63 16.20
CA PRO A 352 30.58 22.68 16.47
C PRO A 352 30.47 21.39 15.66
N TYR A 353 29.26 21.04 15.21
CA TYR A 353 28.95 19.79 14.52
C TYR A 353 28.51 20.01 13.07
N ARG A 354 28.75 21.21 12.52
CA ARG A 354 28.23 21.64 11.22
C ARG A 354 28.39 20.61 10.10
N ASP A 355 29.59 20.03 9.97
CA ASP A 355 29.91 19.13 8.86
C ASP A 355 29.17 17.79 9.02
N THR A 356 28.98 17.31 10.25
CA THR A 356 28.12 16.16 10.58
C THR A 356 26.67 16.43 10.21
N PHE A 357 26.13 17.61 10.55
CA PHE A 357 24.77 17.98 10.17
C PHE A 357 24.60 18.02 8.64
N LYS A 358 25.57 18.59 7.92
CA LYS A 358 25.54 18.63 6.45
C LYS A 358 25.49 17.23 5.85
N GLU A 359 26.30 16.30 6.34
CA GLU A 359 26.30 14.92 5.83
C GLU A 359 25.02 14.16 6.21
N THR A 360 24.52 14.31 7.44
CA THR A 360 23.23 13.73 7.86
C THR A 360 22.10 14.16 6.92
N TYR A 361 22.01 15.46 6.62
CA TYR A 361 20.97 15.98 5.73
C TYR A 361 21.17 15.57 4.28
N ARG A 362 22.41 15.54 3.78
CA ARG A 362 22.73 15.02 2.44
C ARG A 362 22.16 13.61 2.27
N LYS A 363 22.45 12.71 3.23
CA LYS A 363 21.92 11.34 3.25
C LYS A 363 20.39 11.30 3.29
N ILE A 364 19.76 12.07 4.19
CA ILE A 364 18.30 12.06 4.34
C ILE A 364 17.58 12.58 3.08
N TYR A 365 18.08 13.65 2.46
CA TYR A 365 17.38 14.32 1.37
C TYR A 365 17.75 13.80 -0.03
N GLN A 366 18.99 13.34 -0.23
CA GLN A 366 19.46 12.87 -1.53
C GLN A 366 19.38 11.35 -1.66
N ASP A 367 19.74 10.60 -0.61
CA ASP A 367 19.69 9.13 -0.65
C ASP A 367 18.25 8.60 -0.45
N ASN A 368 17.31 9.47 0.00
CA ASN A 368 15.86 9.21 0.14
C ASN A 368 15.52 7.90 0.89
N PRO A 369 16.04 7.69 2.12
CA PRO A 369 15.86 6.45 2.84
C PRO A 369 14.41 6.26 3.31
N ASP A 370 13.97 5.02 3.48
CA ASP A 370 12.60 4.67 3.91
C ASP A 370 12.19 5.24 5.27
N ILE A 371 13.15 5.73 6.06
CA ILE A 371 12.92 6.29 7.39
C ILE A 371 12.48 7.76 7.38
N ALA A 372 12.57 8.47 6.24
CA ALA A 372 12.35 9.92 6.18
C ALA A 372 11.63 10.35 4.90
N ARG A 373 10.78 11.38 4.96
CA ARG A 373 10.17 12.01 3.77
C ARG A 373 10.16 13.52 3.91
N HIS A 374 10.52 14.24 2.86
CA HIS A 374 10.44 15.70 2.82
C HIS A 374 9.48 16.17 1.72
N PHE A 375 8.92 17.36 1.94
CA PHE A 375 8.01 18.04 1.03
C PHE A 375 8.50 19.47 0.88
N VAL A 376 8.67 19.89 -0.37
CA VAL A 376 9.24 21.18 -0.70
C VAL A 376 8.29 21.91 -1.63
N TYR A 377 8.03 23.18 -1.34
CA TYR A 377 7.41 24.09 -2.28
C TYR A 377 8.49 24.88 -3.00
N GLU A 378 8.79 24.50 -4.23
CA GLU A 378 9.95 24.96 -4.96
C GLU A 378 9.54 25.63 -6.27
N LYS A 379 10.15 26.77 -6.59
CA LYS A 379 9.98 27.44 -7.88
C LYS A 379 11.33 27.84 -8.44
N ASN A 380 11.67 27.33 -9.62
CA ASN A 380 12.92 27.60 -10.33
C ASN A 380 14.17 27.33 -9.48
N GLY A 381 14.23 26.20 -8.78
CA GLY A 381 15.36 25.85 -7.90
C GLY A 381 15.33 26.53 -6.53
N LYS A 382 14.44 27.50 -6.29
CA LYS A 382 14.35 28.24 -5.02
C LYS A 382 13.25 27.66 -4.12
N ILE A 383 13.58 27.42 -2.85
CA ILE A 383 12.66 26.81 -1.87
C ILE A 383 11.85 27.89 -1.15
N TYR A 384 10.54 27.73 -1.09
CA TYR A 384 9.64 28.71 -0.44
C TYR A 384 8.83 28.11 0.71
N GLY A 385 8.77 26.80 0.81
CA GLY A 385 8.13 26.10 1.91
C GLY A 385 8.72 24.71 2.10
N HIS A 386 8.72 24.23 3.33
CA HIS A 386 9.30 22.96 3.70
C HIS A 386 8.51 22.31 4.85
N ILE A 387 8.36 20.99 4.79
CA ILE A 387 8.00 20.15 5.94
C ILE A 387 8.57 18.75 5.70
N ALA A 388 8.86 18.03 6.78
CA ALA A 388 9.37 16.67 6.69
C ALA A 388 8.70 15.72 7.69
N LEU A 389 8.92 14.43 7.48
CA LEU A 389 8.48 13.28 8.25
C LEU A 389 9.68 12.41 8.56
N ILE A 390 9.76 11.89 9.79
CA ILE A 390 10.77 10.92 10.19
C ILE A 390 10.12 9.79 11.02
N HIS A 391 10.46 8.53 10.72
CA HIS A 391 9.98 7.36 11.44
C HIS A 391 10.70 7.29 12.80
N ALA A 392 10.02 7.72 13.86
CA ALA A 392 10.66 7.99 15.15
C ALA A 392 10.60 6.80 16.11
N TYR A 393 9.48 6.07 16.11
CA TYR A 393 9.20 4.89 16.93
C TYR A 393 8.50 3.86 16.06
N GLU A 394 8.51 2.57 16.42
CA GLU A 394 7.83 1.52 15.64
C GLU A 394 6.39 1.88 15.22
N PRO A 395 5.54 2.46 16.09
CA PRO A 395 4.19 2.83 15.71
C PRO A 395 4.04 4.27 15.18
N SER A 396 5.13 5.06 15.12
CA SER A 396 4.99 6.52 15.04
C SER A 396 5.97 7.25 14.14
N TRP A 397 5.39 8.21 13.41
CA TRP A 397 6.10 9.18 12.60
C TRP A 397 6.01 10.59 13.18
N ILE A 398 7.11 11.33 13.15
CA ILE A 398 7.18 12.74 13.57
C ILE A 398 7.11 13.63 12.33
N ILE A 399 6.18 14.58 12.32
CA ILE A 399 6.21 15.76 11.45
C ILE A 399 7.19 16.78 12.07
N HIS A 400 8.11 17.29 11.27
CA HIS A 400 9.06 18.31 11.71
C HIS A 400 9.42 19.32 10.60
N HIS A 401 10.15 20.36 11.00
CA HIS A 401 10.75 21.37 10.11
C HIS A 401 9.75 22.12 9.24
N PHE A 402 8.54 22.33 9.76
CA PHE A 402 7.55 23.15 9.07
C PHE A 402 8.00 24.62 9.07
N ALA A 403 8.33 25.13 7.89
CA ALA A 403 8.76 26.50 7.67
C ALA A 403 8.29 26.99 6.29
N ALA A 404 8.17 28.31 6.13
CA ALA A 404 7.86 28.93 4.84
C ALA A 404 8.32 30.39 4.80
N ARG A 405 8.71 30.86 3.62
CA ARG A 405 8.96 32.29 3.31
C ARG A 405 7.99 32.77 2.23
N ARG A 406 7.82 34.08 2.08
CA ARG A 406 6.89 34.64 1.08
C ARG A 406 7.37 34.35 -0.34
N MET A 407 6.42 34.07 -1.25
CA MET A 407 6.66 33.97 -2.69
C MET A 407 5.82 35.01 -3.43
N GLY A 408 6.28 36.27 -3.43
CA GLY A 408 5.46 37.41 -3.86
C GLY A 408 4.19 37.50 -3.01
N ASN A 409 3.03 37.47 -3.66
CA ASN A 409 1.72 37.51 -2.99
C ASN A 409 1.21 36.13 -2.52
N ARG A 410 1.95 35.04 -2.80
CA ARG A 410 1.54 33.69 -2.37
C ARG A 410 2.16 33.32 -1.03
N LEU A 411 1.39 32.57 -0.23
CA LEU A 411 1.81 31.97 1.04
C LEU A 411 2.04 30.46 0.84
N PRO A 412 3.29 29.98 0.78
CA PRO A 412 3.59 28.56 0.55
C PRO A 412 3.29 27.64 1.73
N GLY A 413 3.26 28.16 2.97
CA GLY A 413 3.02 27.35 4.17
C GLY A 413 1.75 26.49 4.09
N PRO A 414 0.57 27.06 3.79
CA PRO A 414 -0.65 26.28 3.55
C PRO A 414 -0.54 25.25 2.42
N ALA A 415 0.24 25.53 1.37
CA ALA A 415 0.40 24.60 0.25
C ALA A 415 1.20 23.35 0.66
N VAL A 416 2.29 23.53 1.40
CA VAL A 416 3.08 22.41 1.96
C VAL A 416 2.28 21.61 2.98
N LEU A 417 1.50 22.30 3.82
CA LEU A 417 0.63 21.63 4.80
C LEU A 417 -0.46 20.80 4.10
N LYS A 418 -1.02 21.30 2.99
CA LYS A 418 -1.95 20.54 2.17
C LYS A 418 -1.28 19.29 1.57
N GLN A 419 -0.04 19.39 1.11
CA GLN A 419 0.70 18.25 0.55
C GLN A 419 0.89 17.12 1.57
N ILE A 420 1.40 17.43 2.77
CA ILE A 420 1.59 16.40 3.79
C ILE A 420 0.26 15.78 4.25
N ILE A 421 -0.82 16.57 4.33
CA ILE A 421 -2.17 16.05 4.64
C ILE A 421 -2.64 15.07 3.56
N GLN A 422 -2.49 15.43 2.29
CA GLN A 422 -2.85 14.54 1.17
C GLN A 422 -1.97 13.28 1.12
N TYR A 423 -0.70 13.40 1.49
CA TYR A 423 0.21 12.27 1.63
C TYR A 423 -0.25 11.33 2.74
N LEU A 424 -0.52 11.85 3.94
CA LEU A 424 -0.96 11.02 5.07
C LEU A 424 -2.34 10.40 4.83
N SER A 425 -3.26 11.09 4.13
CA SER A 425 -4.66 10.66 4.04
C SER A 425 -4.88 9.27 3.44
N ALA A 426 -4.08 8.87 2.45
CA ALA A 426 -4.12 7.52 1.90
C ALA A 426 -3.09 6.59 2.55
N TYR A 427 -1.90 7.11 2.90
CA TYR A 427 -0.81 6.28 3.40
C TYR A 427 -1.13 5.57 4.71
N VAL A 428 -1.88 6.22 5.61
CA VAL A 428 -2.30 5.64 6.90
C VAL A 428 -3.17 4.38 6.79
N ARG A 429 -3.65 4.04 5.59
CA ARG A 429 -4.44 2.83 5.35
C ARG A 429 -3.59 1.61 5.00
N PHE A 430 -2.33 1.83 4.65
CA PHE A 430 -1.42 0.79 4.18
C PHE A 430 -0.76 0.11 5.37
N THR A 431 -0.82 -1.21 5.41
CA THR A 431 -0.16 -1.98 6.47
C THR A 431 1.35 -1.78 6.44
N SER A 432 1.95 -1.61 5.25
CA SER A 432 3.37 -1.31 5.10
C SER A 432 3.80 0.05 5.67
N ALA A 433 2.85 0.96 5.97
CA ALA A 433 3.17 2.28 6.50
C ALA A 433 3.69 2.26 7.94
N LYS A 434 3.35 1.22 8.72
CA LYS A 434 3.68 1.11 10.16
C LYS A 434 3.44 2.43 10.91
N MET A 435 2.31 3.07 10.60
CA MET A 435 1.98 4.41 11.07
C MET A 435 0.67 4.32 11.84
N ASP A 436 0.74 4.01 13.12
CA ASP A 436 -0.43 4.04 14.02
C ASP A 436 -0.65 5.45 14.58
N HIS A 437 0.44 6.21 14.72
CA HIS A 437 0.42 7.59 15.19
C HIS A 437 1.25 8.51 14.29
N VAL A 438 0.79 9.75 14.21
CA VAL A 438 1.57 10.88 13.69
C VAL A 438 1.66 11.91 14.80
N MET A 439 2.84 12.47 15.01
CA MET A 439 3.07 13.41 16.09
C MET A 439 3.91 14.62 15.64
N THR A 440 3.85 15.72 16.38
CA THR A 440 4.70 16.90 16.14
C THR A 440 5.03 17.60 17.44
N TYR A 441 6.26 18.11 17.54
CA TYR A 441 6.68 18.99 18.63
C TYR A 441 6.62 20.44 18.17
N TYR A 442 6.03 21.29 18.98
CA TYR A 442 6.01 22.73 18.74
C TYR A 442 6.04 23.52 20.03
N GLN A 443 6.51 24.77 19.96
CA GLN A 443 6.45 25.69 21.09
C GLN A 443 5.02 26.21 21.25
N PRO A 444 4.36 26.05 22.42
CA PRO A 444 2.97 26.48 22.65
C PRO A 444 2.71 27.95 22.32
N GLU A 445 3.72 28.81 22.44
CA GLU A 445 3.66 30.25 22.17
C GLU A 445 3.46 30.55 20.69
N ASN A 446 3.79 29.61 19.79
CA ASN A 446 3.58 29.76 18.36
C ASN A 446 2.08 29.56 18.01
N LYS A 447 1.33 30.67 18.07
CA LYS A 447 -0.12 30.72 17.83
C LYS A 447 -0.56 30.12 16.49
N ILE A 448 0.29 30.17 15.45
CA ILE A 448 -0.05 29.60 14.13
C ILE A 448 -0.02 28.07 14.21
N ILE A 449 1.03 27.51 14.82
CA ILE A 449 1.19 26.06 14.95
C ILE A 449 0.22 25.49 15.98
N ASP A 450 0.00 26.19 17.09
CA ASP A 450 -1.03 25.83 18.07
C ASP A 450 -2.43 25.83 17.43
N ARG A 451 -2.73 26.77 16.52
CA ARG A 451 -3.99 26.75 15.77
C ARG A 451 -4.13 25.53 14.86
N ILE A 452 -3.04 25.01 14.31
CA ILE A 452 -3.06 23.84 13.41
C ILE A 452 -3.24 22.54 14.22
N PHE A 453 -2.55 22.41 15.36
CA PHE A 453 -2.46 21.14 16.10
C PHE A 453 -3.18 21.20 17.46
N GLY A 454 -2.79 22.11 18.35
CA GLY A 454 -3.36 22.19 19.71
C GLY A 454 -4.85 22.55 19.72
N ARG A 455 -5.27 23.49 18.89
CA ARG A 455 -6.68 23.88 18.78
C ARG A 455 -7.54 22.76 18.18
N PHE A 456 -6.96 21.91 17.34
CA PHE A 456 -7.64 20.71 16.86
C PHE A 456 -7.95 19.75 18.01
N VAL A 457 -6.98 19.46 18.89
CA VAL A 457 -7.21 18.59 20.07
C VAL A 457 -8.35 19.14 20.93
N ARG A 458 -8.30 20.44 21.23
CA ARG A 458 -9.35 21.12 22.02
C ARG A 458 -10.72 21.12 21.33
N HIS A 459 -10.74 21.20 20.00
CA HIS A 459 -11.97 21.14 19.21
C HIS A 459 -12.56 19.73 19.15
N LEU A 460 -11.71 18.72 18.97
CA LEU A 460 -12.10 17.31 18.89
C LEU A 460 -12.65 16.79 20.21
N ASN A 461 -12.05 17.22 21.33
CA ASN A 461 -12.42 16.83 22.70
C ASN A 461 -12.48 15.31 22.92
N ASP A 462 -11.55 14.58 22.31
CA ASP A 462 -11.38 13.14 22.45
C ASP A 462 -9.88 12.79 22.49
N SER A 463 -9.34 12.62 23.70
CA SER A 463 -7.93 12.36 23.95
C SER A 463 -7.45 11.02 23.42
N LYS A 464 -8.37 10.07 23.14
CA LYS A 464 -8.05 8.78 22.52
C LYS A 464 -7.92 8.88 21.00
N LYS A 465 -8.41 9.94 20.37
CA LYS A 465 -8.18 10.20 18.94
C LYS A 465 -7.01 11.14 18.71
N SER A 466 -6.86 12.16 19.55
CA SER A 466 -5.74 13.09 19.49
C SER A 466 -5.46 13.69 20.86
N SER A 467 -4.20 13.73 21.27
CA SER A 467 -3.78 14.25 22.58
C SER A 467 -2.71 15.33 22.45
N LEU A 468 -2.54 16.08 23.54
CA LEU A 468 -1.52 17.11 23.68
C LEU A 468 -0.83 16.92 25.04
N ASP A 469 0.48 16.72 25.03
CA ASP A 469 1.28 16.56 26.24
C ASP A 469 2.35 17.67 26.26
N ILE A 470 2.40 18.47 27.34
CA ILE A 470 3.33 19.61 27.46
C ILE A 470 4.54 19.19 28.29
N PHE A 471 5.72 19.45 27.74
CA PHE A 471 7.00 19.14 28.34
C PHE A 471 7.76 20.44 28.64
N SER A 472 8.41 20.49 29.79
CA SER A 472 9.50 21.44 30.02
C SER A 472 10.77 20.95 29.33
N TYR A 473 11.54 21.87 28.77
CA TYR A 473 12.79 21.56 28.09
C TYR A 473 13.96 22.33 28.67
N LEU A 474 15.09 21.64 28.80
CA LEU A 474 16.39 22.23 29.07
C LEU A 474 17.51 21.33 28.52
N HIS A 475 18.70 21.89 28.41
CA HIS A 475 19.92 21.11 28.22
C HIS A 475 20.58 20.81 29.56
N VAL A 476 21.14 19.61 29.69
CA VAL A 476 22.05 19.28 30.78
C VAL A 476 23.43 18.99 30.24
N GLN A 477 24.45 19.37 31.01
CA GLN A 477 25.83 19.05 30.68
C GLN A 477 26.05 17.54 30.84
N ASN A 478 26.67 16.93 29.84
CA ASN A 478 27.11 15.56 29.89
C ASN A 478 28.35 15.45 30.79
N GLU A 479 28.13 15.13 32.05
CA GLU A 479 29.20 14.77 32.98
C GLU A 479 29.51 13.28 32.80
N ILE A 480 30.68 12.97 32.22
CA ILE A 480 31.10 11.59 31.91
C ILE A 480 31.29 10.76 33.20
N GLU A 481 31.65 11.42 34.29
CA GLU A 481 31.69 10.82 35.62
C GLU A 481 30.29 10.84 36.24
N GLY A 482 29.59 9.70 36.20
CA GLY A 482 28.24 9.56 36.74
C GLY A 482 28.16 9.94 38.22
N LYS A 483 27.16 10.76 38.59
CA LYS A 483 26.89 11.07 39.99
C LYS A 483 26.27 9.87 40.69
N LYS A 484 26.85 9.45 41.82
CA LYS A 484 26.32 8.32 42.60
C LYS A 484 24.93 8.68 43.15
N LEU A 485 23.94 7.84 42.84
CA LEU A 485 22.61 7.96 43.44
C LEU A 485 22.67 7.68 44.95
N PRO A 486 21.84 8.36 45.78
CA PRO A 486 21.75 8.03 47.20
C PRO A 486 21.27 6.59 47.41
N ALA A 487 21.62 5.96 48.53
CA ALA A 487 21.43 4.52 48.73
C ALA A 487 19.97 4.03 48.65
N SER A 488 18.99 4.89 48.94
CA SER A 488 17.55 4.58 48.84
C SER A 488 16.98 4.68 47.42
N TRP A 489 17.81 5.11 46.46
CA TRP A 489 17.45 5.29 45.07
C TRP A 489 18.12 4.26 44.18
N GLU A 490 17.35 3.70 43.25
CA GLU A 490 17.83 2.72 42.29
C GLU A 490 17.38 3.12 40.89
N LEU A 491 18.30 3.11 39.93
CA LEU A 491 17.99 3.30 38.52
C LEU A 491 18.32 2.01 37.76
N ARG A 492 17.34 1.46 37.06
CA ARG A 492 17.51 0.26 36.22
C ARG A 492 16.69 0.32 34.96
N GLU A 493 17.00 -0.54 34.00
CA GLU A 493 16.16 -0.71 32.83
C GLU A 493 14.76 -1.20 33.25
N SER A 494 13.73 -0.66 32.61
CA SER A 494 12.33 -0.93 32.94
C SER A 494 11.94 -2.32 32.48
N ALA A 495 11.30 -3.08 33.36
CA ALA A 495 10.60 -4.29 33.00
C ALA A 495 9.18 -3.94 32.51
N ILE A 496 8.55 -4.85 31.76
CA ILE A 496 7.16 -4.67 31.30
C ILE A 496 6.20 -4.45 32.48
N SER A 497 6.46 -5.09 33.63
CA SER A 497 5.67 -4.92 34.86
C SER A 497 5.73 -3.49 35.42
N ASP A 498 6.86 -2.79 35.28
CA ASP A 498 7.00 -1.42 35.75
C ASP A 498 6.08 -0.46 34.98
N LEU A 499 5.87 -0.74 33.69
CA LEU A 499 5.05 0.10 32.80
C LEU A 499 3.56 0.11 33.18
N VAL A 500 3.09 -0.82 34.02
CA VAL A 500 1.71 -0.79 34.55
C VAL A 500 1.49 0.48 35.35
N LYS A 501 2.43 0.82 36.24
CA LYS A 501 2.33 2.02 37.09
C LYS A 501 2.40 3.31 36.27
N LEU A 502 3.28 3.33 35.27
CA LEU A 502 3.38 4.44 34.31
C LEU A 502 2.06 4.65 33.55
N ARG A 503 1.39 3.57 33.14
CA ARG A 503 0.10 3.62 32.45
C ARG A 503 -1.00 4.16 33.34
N GLU A 504 -1.11 3.69 34.58
CA GLU A 504 -2.08 4.19 35.56
C GLU A 504 -1.90 5.69 35.82
N PHE A 505 -0.66 6.13 35.99
CA PHE A 505 -0.34 7.54 36.15
C PHE A 505 -0.75 8.35 34.92
N TYR A 506 -0.33 7.93 33.73
CA TYR A 506 -0.59 8.67 32.51
C TYR A 506 -2.09 8.74 32.17
N GLU A 507 -2.84 7.66 32.43
CA GLU A 507 -4.29 7.64 32.23
C GLU A 507 -5.00 8.66 33.12
N ARG A 508 -4.56 8.81 34.38
CA ARG A 508 -5.10 9.81 35.32
C ARG A 508 -4.72 11.24 34.95
N THR A 509 -3.49 11.45 34.48
CA THR A 509 -2.93 12.79 34.24
C THR A 509 -3.33 13.38 32.89
N SER A 510 -3.35 12.57 31.84
CA SER A 510 -3.62 13.02 30.46
C SER A 510 -4.67 12.16 29.77
N GLY A 511 -4.67 10.84 30.00
CA GLY A 511 -5.56 9.90 29.29
C GLY A 511 -5.29 9.81 27.79
N GLY A 512 -4.20 10.41 27.31
CA GLY A 512 -3.89 10.61 25.90
C GLY A 512 -3.16 9.45 25.23
N LEU A 513 -2.32 9.78 24.25
CA LEU A 513 -1.68 8.83 23.34
C LEU A 513 -0.18 8.65 23.55
N LEU A 514 0.47 9.38 24.47
CA LEU A 514 1.93 9.42 24.62
C LEU A 514 2.55 8.03 24.69
N LEU A 515 2.15 7.20 25.65
CA LEU A 515 2.80 5.89 25.87
C LEU A 515 2.63 4.94 24.68
N GLY A 516 1.44 4.95 24.06
CA GLY A 516 1.15 4.15 22.86
C GLY A 516 1.98 4.61 21.66
N SER A 517 2.12 5.93 21.50
CA SER A 517 2.88 6.52 20.40
C SER A 517 4.41 6.31 20.54
N LEU A 518 4.93 6.22 21.77
CA LEU A 518 6.34 5.89 21.98
C LEU A 518 6.62 4.39 21.78
N GLY A 519 5.58 3.56 21.79
CA GLY A 519 5.70 2.12 21.57
C GLY A 519 6.55 1.42 22.63
N LEU A 520 6.47 1.85 23.91
CA LEU A 520 7.38 1.38 24.98
C LEU A 520 7.36 -0.13 25.24
N GLN A 521 6.33 -0.84 24.74
CA GLN A 521 6.17 -2.30 24.85
C GLN A 521 6.45 -3.02 23.52
N ILE A 522 6.75 -2.29 22.45
CA ILE A 522 6.96 -2.82 21.11
C ILE A 522 8.47 -2.94 20.88
N PRO A 523 8.99 -4.13 20.54
CA PRO A 523 10.41 -4.29 20.18
C PRO A 523 10.78 -3.37 19.00
N SER A 524 11.88 -2.62 19.13
CA SER A 524 12.31 -1.62 18.15
C SER A 524 13.21 -2.17 17.03
N ASP A 525 13.31 -3.49 16.90
CA ASP A 525 14.28 -4.16 16.01
C ASP A 525 14.07 -3.83 14.53
N SER A 526 12.82 -3.71 14.08
CA SER A 526 12.51 -3.47 12.68
C SER A 526 12.89 -2.02 12.29
N LEU A 527 12.60 -1.06 13.16
CA LEU A 527 12.99 0.34 13.01
C LEU A 527 14.51 0.49 13.08
N LYS A 528 15.16 -0.15 14.05
CA LYS A 528 16.61 -0.16 14.19
C LYS A 528 17.28 -0.70 12.94
N LYS A 529 16.76 -1.80 12.38
CA LYS A 529 17.24 -2.37 11.11
C LYS A 529 17.04 -1.40 9.94
N ALA A 530 15.90 -0.71 9.86
CA ALA A 530 15.65 0.28 8.81
C ALA A 530 16.65 1.46 8.87
N TYR A 531 16.96 1.96 10.07
CA TYR A 531 17.98 2.99 10.25
C TYR A 531 19.39 2.49 9.90
N ILE A 532 19.76 1.28 10.33
CA ILE A 532 21.07 0.69 10.00
C ILE A 532 21.23 0.55 8.48
N ASN A 533 20.19 0.05 7.78
CA ASN A 533 20.20 -0.05 6.33
C ASN A 533 20.32 1.31 5.63
N ALA A 534 19.82 2.37 6.26
CA ALA A 534 19.96 3.75 5.81
C ALA A 534 21.29 4.42 6.24
N GLY A 535 22.17 3.70 6.93
CA GLY A 535 23.45 4.23 7.41
C GLY A 535 23.35 5.13 8.64
N PHE A 536 22.32 4.92 9.46
CA PHE A 536 22.04 5.67 10.69
C PHE A 536 21.85 4.75 11.91
N LYS A 537 21.91 5.34 13.09
CA LYS A 537 21.63 4.76 14.40
C LYS A 537 20.22 5.16 14.84
N ARG A 538 19.49 4.19 15.40
CA ARG A 538 18.30 4.42 16.22
C ARG A 538 18.25 3.39 17.33
N ASP A 539 18.18 3.85 18.58
CA ASP A 539 17.89 3.00 19.74
C ASP A 539 16.99 3.73 20.73
N CYS A 540 16.11 3.00 21.40
CA CYS A 540 15.16 3.55 22.36
C CYS A 540 15.03 2.59 23.53
N ARG A 541 15.46 3.03 24.72
CA ARG A 541 15.39 2.23 25.95
C ARG A 541 14.66 3.00 27.03
N THR A 542 13.98 2.27 27.89
CA THR A 542 13.22 2.87 28.99
C THR A 542 13.83 2.44 30.32
N TYR A 543 14.18 3.41 31.16
CA TYR A 543 14.70 3.19 32.51
C TYR A 543 13.68 3.67 33.54
N CYS A 544 13.68 3.05 34.71
CA CYS A 544 12.81 3.41 35.82
C CYS A 544 13.67 3.74 37.03
N LEU A 545 13.36 4.87 37.67
CA LEU A 545 13.96 5.31 38.91
C LEU A 545 13.02 4.96 40.06
N PHE A 546 13.57 4.26 41.03
CA PHE A 546 12.90 3.80 42.23
C PHE A 546 13.38 4.58 43.45
N TYR A 547 12.46 4.82 44.38
CA TYR A 547 12.74 5.25 45.73
C TYR A 547 12.09 4.26 46.70
N GLU A 548 12.89 3.61 47.54
CA GLU A 548 12.42 2.61 48.51
C GLU A 548 11.50 1.54 47.87
N GLY A 549 11.85 1.09 46.65
CA GLY A 549 11.10 0.08 45.89
C GLY A 549 9.87 0.61 45.14
N GLN A 550 9.55 1.90 45.21
CA GLN A 550 8.43 2.52 44.47
C GLN A 550 8.92 3.21 43.20
N GLN A 551 8.23 3.03 42.07
CA GLN A 551 8.52 3.76 40.82
C GLN A 551 8.21 5.25 40.97
N ILE A 552 9.23 6.11 40.81
CA ILE A 552 9.12 7.56 40.96
C ILE A 552 9.17 8.29 39.61
N ALA A 553 10.00 7.83 38.69
CA ALA A 553 10.12 8.42 37.36
C ALA A 553 10.54 7.39 36.31
N PHE A 554 10.21 7.67 35.05
CA PHE A 554 10.64 6.89 33.89
C PHE A 554 11.44 7.76 32.94
N PHE A 555 12.45 7.16 32.30
CA PHE A 555 13.37 7.82 31.38
C PHE A 555 13.36 7.09 30.05
N VAL A 556 12.81 7.72 29.01
CA VAL A 556 12.86 7.22 27.64
C VAL A 556 14.10 7.80 26.97
N VAL A 557 15.17 7.01 26.95
CA VAL A 557 16.47 7.36 26.37
C VAL A 557 16.42 7.11 24.87
N ASN A 558 16.39 8.18 24.08
CA ASN A 558 16.39 8.13 22.63
C ASN A 558 17.81 8.37 22.12
N GLN A 559 18.33 7.46 21.30
CA GLN A 559 19.60 7.64 20.60
C GLN A 559 19.35 7.68 19.09
N SER A 560 19.98 8.64 18.42
CA SER A 560 20.08 8.72 16.97
C SER A 560 21.31 9.52 16.55
N ASP A 561 21.65 9.51 15.25
CA ASP A 561 22.67 10.42 14.74
C ASP A 561 22.29 11.87 14.96
N MET A 562 23.30 12.68 15.22
CA MET A 562 23.14 14.10 15.40
C MET A 562 22.55 14.74 14.14
N GLY A 563 21.52 15.57 14.33
CA GLY A 563 20.85 16.26 13.24
C GLY A 563 19.75 15.49 12.51
N ILE A 564 19.47 14.23 12.88
CA ILE A 564 18.25 13.53 12.42
C ILE A 564 17.00 14.38 12.66
N ASN A 565 17.01 15.15 13.74
CA ASN A 565 16.06 16.22 13.98
C ASN A 565 16.83 17.46 14.46
N LEU A 566 16.66 18.63 13.84
CA LEU A 566 17.35 19.88 14.20
C LEU A 566 17.11 20.39 15.64
N SER A 567 16.21 19.79 16.40
CA SER A 567 16.01 20.07 17.83
C SER A 567 16.52 18.93 18.73
N ASP A 568 17.19 17.92 18.16
CA ASP A 568 17.74 16.71 18.80
C ASP A 568 16.76 15.94 19.71
N LEU A 569 15.45 16.10 19.51
CA LEU A 569 14.41 15.45 20.33
C LEU A 569 14.35 13.91 20.17
N LEU A 570 15.09 13.38 19.20
CA LEU A 570 15.31 11.94 18.96
C LEU A 570 16.71 11.47 19.41
N ASN A 571 17.52 12.36 19.96
CA ASN A 571 18.81 12.08 20.55
C ASN A 571 18.91 12.78 21.92
N GLY A 572 18.15 12.27 22.89
CA GLY A 572 17.99 12.87 24.21
C GLY A 572 17.10 12.03 25.12
N ILE A 573 16.77 12.57 26.29
CA ILE A 573 16.04 11.82 27.32
C ILE A 573 14.68 12.48 27.58
N LYS A 574 13.60 11.70 27.49
CA LYS A 574 12.27 12.12 27.94
C LYS A 574 12.04 11.57 29.34
N VAL A 575 11.78 12.43 30.30
CA VAL A 575 11.53 12.08 31.70
C VAL A 575 10.04 12.21 31.99
N ILE A 576 9.45 11.16 32.54
CA ILE A 576 8.06 11.13 32.99
C ILE A 576 8.09 10.96 34.52
N VAL A 577 7.81 12.04 35.24
CA VAL A 577 7.81 12.09 36.70
C VAL A 577 6.43 11.71 37.21
N LEU A 578 6.35 10.64 38.01
CA LEU A 578 5.08 10.14 38.57
C LEU A 578 4.76 10.82 39.89
N GLU A 579 5.78 10.98 40.74
CA GLU A 579 5.66 11.46 42.11
C GLU A 579 6.57 12.69 42.31
N PRO A 580 6.14 13.89 41.83
CA PRO A 580 6.99 15.08 41.81
C PRO A 580 7.43 15.53 43.21
N ASP A 581 6.57 15.34 44.23
CA ASP A 581 6.87 15.73 45.61
C ASP A 581 7.95 14.86 46.27
N LYS A 582 8.19 13.66 45.72
CA LYS A 582 9.20 12.71 46.21
C LYS A 582 10.53 12.80 45.47
N LEU A 583 10.61 13.57 44.38
CA LEU A 583 11.77 13.59 43.48
C LEU A 583 12.49 14.95 43.49
N PRO A 584 13.50 15.13 44.35
CA PRO A 584 14.35 16.32 44.31
C PRO A 584 15.10 16.45 42.99
N TRP A 585 15.34 17.69 42.56
CA TRP A 585 16.10 18.00 41.35
C TRP A 585 17.48 17.33 41.32
N GLU A 586 18.19 17.31 42.45
CA GLU A 586 19.54 16.74 42.54
C GLU A 586 19.54 15.23 42.22
N VAL A 587 18.49 14.52 42.63
CA VAL A 587 18.32 13.09 42.35
C VAL A 587 17.99 12.86 40.89
N LEU A 588 17.06 13.64 40.31
CA LEU A 588 16.73 13.56 38.89
C LEU A 588 17.95 13.87 38.02
N SER A 589 18.71 14.92 38.36
CA SER A 589 19.95 15.28 37.69
C SER A 589 21.00 14.17 37.80
N ALA A 590 21.16 13.56 38.98
CA ALA A 590 22.06 12.41 39.15
C ALA A 590 21.61 11.20 38.31
N ALA A 591 20.31 10.89 38.26
CA ALA A 591 19.77 9.80 37.44
C ALA A 591 20.02 10.06 35.94
N VAL A 592 19.81 11.29 35.48
CA VAL A 592 20.13 11.71 34.11
C VAL A 592 21.62 11.57 33.81
N ASN A 593 22.50 11.97 34.72
CA ASN A 593 23.96 11.80 34.56
C ASN A 593 24.37 10.33 34.50
N ASN A 594 23.68 9.41 35.20
CA ASN A 594 23.94 7.98 35.03
C ASN A 594 23.55 7.45 33.65
N LEU A 595 22.66 8.14 32.94
CA LEU A 595 22.24 7.82 31.56
C LEU A 595 23.01 8.64 30.50
N SER A 596 23.83 9.61 30.90
CA SER A 596 24.53 10.49 29.96
C SER A 596 25.59 9.75 29.13
N GLY A 597 26.15 8.66 29.66
CA GLY A 597 27.11 7.79 28.98
C GLY A 597 26.59 7.13 27.69
N PHE A 598 25.28 7.18 27.44
CA PHE A 598 24.70 6.78 26.14
C PHE A 598 24.93 7.81 25.02
N PHE A 599 25.39 9.01 25.35
CA PHE A 599 25.53 10.13 24.43
C PHE A 599 26.98 10.59 24.35
N THR A 600 27.40 10.98 23.14
CA THR A 600 28.72 11.57 22.89
C THR A 600 28.69 13.10 22.89
N ALA A 601 27.50 13.70 22.82
CA ALA A 601 27.33 15.16 22.82
C ALA A 601 27.60 15.73 24.22
N GLU A 602 28.19 16.92 24.27
CA GLU A 602 28.47 17.64 25.53
C GLU A 602 27.21 18.11 26.26
N ARG A 603 26.14 18.36 25.52
CA ARG A 603 24.85 18.80 26.06
C ARG A 603 23.76 17.82 25.61
N ILE A 604 22.95 17.37 26.54
CA ILE A 604 21.88 16.40 26.29
C ILE A 604 20.54 17.11 26.44
N PRO A 605 19.65 17.08 25.44
CA PRO A 605 18.32 17.65 25.56
C PRO A 605 17.44 16.79 26.46
N LEU A 606 16.80 17.44 27.44
CA LEU A 606 15.80 16.83 28.31
C LEU A 606 14.40 17.36 28.00
N LEU A 607 13.43 16.46 27.96
CA LEU A 607 12.00 16.77 27.95
C LEU A 607 11.38 16.20 29.22
N ILE A 608 10.82 17.04 30.08
CA ILE A 608 10.26 16.60 31.38
C ILE A 608 8.75 16.78 31.38
N PHE A 609 8.03 15.69 31.68
CA PHE A 609 6.58 15.65 31.86
C PHE A 609 6.24 15.21 33.29
N PRO A 610 5.25 15.84 33.96
CA PRO A 610 4.52 17.02 33.49
C PRO A 610 5.42 18.27 33.51
N ASN A 611 5.09 19.28 32.70
CA ASN A 611 5.82 20.55 32.64
C ASN A 611 5.83 21.34 33.96
N SER A 612 4.94 21.01 34.90
CA SER A 612 4.94 21.65 36.22
C SER A 612 6.14 21.26 37.08
N TYR A 613 6.82 20.13 36.83
CA TYR A 613 7.85 19.59 37.72
C TYR A 613 9.00 20.59 38.00
N LEU A 614 9.57 21.22 36.97
CA LEU A 614 10.70 22.14 37.20
C LEU A 614 10.29 23.35 38.06
N SER A 615 9.08 23.86 37.85
CA SER A 615 8.56 24.96 38.65
C SER A 615 8.40 24.59 40.13
N THR A 616 8.00 23.36 40.46
CA THR A 616 7.91 22.89 41.86
C THR A 616 9.28 22.71 42.50
N GLN A 617 10.34 22.53 41.70
CA GLN A 617 11.73 22.46 42.15
C GLN A 617 12.45 23.82 42.12
N ASN A 618 11.76 24.92 41.81
CA ASN A 618 12.37 26.26 41.60
C ASN A 618 13.47 26.28 40.54
N MET A 619 13.36 25.43 39.53
CA MET A 619 14.29 25.36 38.40
C MET A 619 13.72 26.09 37.19
N ALA A 620 14.59 26.82 36.47
CA ALA A 620 14.21 27.48 35.23
C ALA A 620 14.15 26.47 34.07
N GLU A 621 13.10 26.55 33.26
CA GLU A 621 13.04 25.88 31.96
C GLU A 621 13.53 26.82 30.85
N GLU A 622 14.19 26.28 29.83
CA GLU A 622 14.62 27.08 28.67
C GLU A 622 13.44 27.41 27.75
N LYS A 623 12.52 26.44 27.60
CA LYS A 623 11.32 26.53 26.75
C LYS A 623 10.34 25.41 27.08
N GLN A 624 9.12 25.53 26.59
CA GLN A 624 8.13 24.45 26.60
C GLN A 624 7.96 23.86 25.19
N TYR A 625 7.72 22.55 25.14
CA TYR A 625 7.27 21.88 23.94
C TYR A 625 5.94 21.20 24.18
N ALA A 626 4.95 21.54 23.37
CA ALA A 626 3.75 20.73 23.21
C ALA A 626 4.03 19.62 22.21
N LEU A 627 3.77 18.38 22.61
CA LEU A 627 3.73 17.21 21.75
C LEU A 627 2.28 16.93 21.38
N TRP A 628 1.93 17.22 20.14
CA TRP A 628 0.65 16.79 19.56
C TRP A 628 0.77 15.39 19.01
N ILE A 629 -0.23 14.55 19.28
CA ILE A 629 -0.29 13.17 18.80
C ILE A 629 -1.66 12.92 18.20
N LEU A 630 -1.69 12.25 17.05
CA LEU A 630 -2.90 11.81 16.36
C LEU A 630 -2.86 10.29 16.20
N GLN A 631 -3.91 9.61 16.67
CA GLN A 631 -4.10 8.20 16.35
C GLN A 631 -4.75 8.09 14.97
N VAL A 632 -3.98 7.68 13.96
CA VAL A 632 -4.41 7.87 12.57
C VAL A 632 -5.61 7.02 12.17
N ARG A 633 -5.79 5.84 12.79
CA ARG A 633 -6.90 4.94 12.47
C ARG A 633 -8.26 5.56 12.79
N TYR A 634 -8.35 6.36 13.84
CA TYR A 634 -9.62 6.88 14.36
C TYR A 634 -9.75 8.39 14.31
N GLY A 635 -8.65 9.14 14.33
CA GLY A 635 -8.65 10.60 14.34
C GLY A 635 -8.30 11.26 13.00
N SER A 636 -7.79 10.51 12.00
CA SER A 636 -7.29 11.13 10.76
C SER A 636 -8.37 11.84 9.95
N ASP A 637 -9.56 11.26 9.83
CA ASP A 637 -10.66 11.85 9.07
C ASP A 637 -11.15 13.16 9.73
N ASP A 638 -11.26 13.18 11.06
CA ASP A 638 -11.60 14.38 11.84
C ASP A 638 -10.54 15.49 11.63
N TYR A 639 -9.26 15.13 11.69
CA TYR A 639 -8.16 16.07 11.47
C TYR A 639 -8.14 16.64 10.05
N PHE A 640 -8.33 15.79 9.03
CA PHE A 640 -8.35 16.24 7.64
C PHE A 640 -9.52 17.17 7.36
N LEU A 641 -10.70 16.88 7.91
CA LEU A 641 -11.86 17.76 7.81
C LEU A 641 -11.60 19.12 8.47
N TYR A 642 -11.05 19.10 9.69
CA TYR A 642 -10.64 20.32 10.40
C TYR A 642 -9.68 21.17 9.55
N MET A 643 -8.63 20.54 9.01
CA MET A 643 -7.62 21.23 8.22
C MET A 643 -8.15 21.78 6.91
N ASN A 644 -9.06 21.07 6.23
CA ASN A 644 -9.71 21.56 5.01
C ASN A 644 -10.52 22.82 5.28
N ASN A 645 -11.28 22.84 6.37
CA ASN A 645 -12.04 24.02 6.78
C ASN A 645 -11.11 25.18 7.15
N LEU A 646 -10.04 24.89 7.89
CA LEU A 646 -9.01 25.88 8.24
C LEU A 646 -8.36 26.51 6.99
N MET A 647 -8.03 25.70 5.99
CA MET A 647 -7.41 26.16 4.74
C MET A 647 -8.38 26.97 3.86
N LYS A 648 -9.67 26.59 3.78
CA LYS A 648 -10.69 27.36 3.04
C LYS A 648 -10.89 28.75 3.61
N VAL A 649 -10.93 28.88 4.95
CA VAL A 649 -11.08 30.19 5.63
C VAL A 649 -9.90 31.13 5.32
N ASN A 650 -8.70 30.58 5.14
CA ASN A 650 -7.50 31.36 4.86
C ASN A 650 -7.28 31.66 3.35
N ALA A 651 -8.06 31.05 2.44
CA ALA A 651 -7.97 31.30 0.99
C ALA A 651 -8.84 32.50 0.53
N VAL A 652 -9.72 33.03 1.40
CA VAL A 652 -10.68 34.11 1.10
C VAL A 652 -10.24 35.45 1.73
N ARG A 653 -8.97 35.59 2.13
CA ARG A 653 -8.44 36.85 2.68
C ARG A 653 -7.22 37.33 1.93
#